data_AF-R1FFJ4-F1
#
_entry.id   AF-R1FFJ4-F1
#
_cell.length_a   1.000
_cell.length_b   1.000
_cell.length_c   1.000
_cell.angle_alpha   90.00
_cell.angle_beta   90.00
_cell.angle_gamma   90.00
#
_symmetry.space_group_name_H-M   'P 1'
#
loop_
_entity.id
_entity.type
_entity.pdbx_description
1 polymer ?
#
loop_
_entity_poly.entity_id
_entity_poly.type
_entity_poly.pdbx_seq_one_letter_code
_entity_poly.pdbx_strand_id
1 'polypeptide(L)'
;MPLVAAAVLPHGDFAFDPSLLSNPTSRAAADGLHRGSLLAGRLLADAAPDAIVLTTPHGLQTSWDVGIYQNAALQGVATVGRDLQESFGPASPRKLYPVSLDGQTDAGLAQQIMDVLSARHNVTLQRGWNGVLPMPLHWGEVLALSYVANASAAHCLPPLVTLGLPLSRYNLSSAVATGFLQLGRDLGRLLEASSKRATSPASSRARPFLEPSRNLLETCPSVYSCGWLGLPMLHGALEAAAEAEVRKAGQGGKWWPLNASWAATLTAAPAHPTYYGMMAAVFQRRRRDAFVCPANTHRCADGLAALAAGEGALPLHRLALPAAPPGQPLLFPYYSNLGPVGHHAAASAEVALIVQHGSGRNADDYFCSGVQAAAMAGLGGGRALVLAPRFMEPADGPPPSVVWWNGTFPEGCWRCGRSTVSSFAVLDALLDALGAAKTSGALPSLRRVVLAGHSSGGQIVQRHAIFSRVPPRPQPFAVRHVAANPSSYAYFGPERWRGGRLALPDAAARVRCPDYDSWHWGLASRLPPFAASTPGGTNAALALFAARDVVYLQGRNDTCDCNPTTAGCGCLSHGLETTCADELMGRFRLMRGRLYYAQLQAHFNASPAVHSMVEVPNVGHDHTLMWQSTQGLDAIFRW
;
A
#
# COMPACT_ATOMS: atom_id res chain seq x y z
N MET A 1 7.98 27.20 -4.77
CA MET A 1 6.71 27.44 -4.06
C MET A 1 6.14 26.09 -3.66
N PRO A 2 5.77 25.88 -2.40
CA PRO A 2 5.44 24.55 -1.88
C PRO A 2 4.28 23.89 -2.63
N LEU A 3 4.36 22.58 -2.79
CA LEU A 3 3.23 21.76 -3.21
C LEU A 3 2.17 21.80 -2.10
N VAL A 4 0.90 22.14 -2.37
CA VAL A 4 -0.14 22.29 -1.32
C VAL A 4 -1.33 21.37 -1.44
N ALA A 5 -1.60 20.90 -2.66
CA ALA A 5 -2.58 19.88 -2.91
C ALA A 5 -2.16 19.09 -4.16
N ALA A 6 -2.70 17.90 -4.31
CA ALA A 6 -2.69 17.20 -5.57
C ALA A 6 -4.03 16.50 -5.82
N ALA A 7 -4.35 16.22 -7.07
CA ALA A 7 -5.59 15.52 -7.39
C ALA A 7 -5.40 14.55 -8.56
N VAL A 8 -6.15 13.46 -8.51
CA VAL A 8 -6.38 12.53 -9.62
C VAL A 8 -7.83 12.75 -10.06
N LEU A 9 -8.06 13.19 -11.29
CA LEU A 9 -9.39 13.51 -11.83
C LEU A 9 -9.67 12.70 -13.10
N PRO A 10 -10.85 12.12 -13.28
CA PRO A 10 -11.15 11.43 -14.52
C PRO A 10 -11.34 12.41 -15.68
N HIS A 11 -11.08 11.94 -16.89
CA HIS A 11 -11.29 12.71 -18.13
C HIS A 11 -12.17 11.99 -19.15
N GLY A 12 -12.92 10.98 -18.72
CA GLY A 12 -13.95 10.34 -19.55
C GLY A 12 -15.23 11.17 -19.59
N ASP A 13 -15.87 11.23 -20.75
CA ASP A 13 -17.13 11.95 -20.94
C ASP A 13 -18.27 11.39 -20.08
N PHE A 14 -18.30 10.09 -19.80
CA PHE A 14 -19.27 9.47 -18.88
C PHE A 14 -19.15 9.93 -17.43
N ALA A 15 -17.93 10.25 -16.94
CA ALA A 15 -17.78 10.86 -15.62
C ALA A 15 -18.19 12.34 -15.66
N PHE A 16 -17.97 13.02 -16.78
CA PHE A 16 -18.31 14.43 -16.96
C PHE A 16 -19.82 14.66 -17.10
N ASP A 17 -20.49 13.83 -17.89
CA ASP A 17 -21.94 13.81 -18.06
C ASP A 17 -22.46 12.37 -17.95
N PRO A 18 -22.84 11.93 -16.74
CA PRO A 18 -23.45 10.61 -16.55
C PRO A 18 -24.72 10.42 -17.37
N SER A 19 -25.41 11.48 -17.84
CA SER A 19 -26.63 11.37 -18.64
C SER A 19 -26.46 10.73 -20.01
N LEU A 20 -25.22 10.54 -20.44
CA LEU A 20 -24.88 9.76 -21.62
C LEU A 20 -25.19 8.26 -21.44
N LEU A 21 -25.30 7.75 -20.20
CA LEU A 21 -25.54 6.33 -19.92
C LEU A 21 -27.01 6.05 -19.58
N SER A 22 -27.63 5.15 -20.35
CA SER A 22 -29.00 4.68 -20.14
C SER A 22 -29.10 3.45 -19.23
N ASN A 23 -28.06 2.63 -19.15
CA ASN A 23 -28.01 1.47 -18.26
C ASN A 23 -27.95 1.93 -16.78
N PRO A 24 -28.89 1.52 -15.90
CA PRO A 24 -28.93 2.00 -14.51
C PRO A 24 -27.66 1.73 -13.69
N THR A 25 -27.03 0.58 -13.88
CA THR A 25 -25.81 0.19 -13.14
C THR A 25 -24.61 1.02 -13.57
N SER A 26 -24.37 1.11 -14.88
CA SER A 26 -23.33 1.97 -15.45
C SER A 26 -23.55 3.43 -15.10
N ARG A 27 -24.81 3.88 -15.13
CA ARG A 27 -25.20 5.24 -14.77
C ARG A 27 -24.89 5.55 -13.30
N ALA A 28 -25.26 4.66 -12.38
CA ALA A 28 -24.98 4.86 -10.95
C ALA A 28 -23.47 4.94 -10.67
N ALA A 29 -22.67 4.13 -11.35
CA ALA A 29 -21.21 4.18 -11.27
C ALA A 29 -20.64 5.52 -11.80
N ALA A 30 -21.16 6.01 -12.94
CA ALA A 30 -20.81 7.30 -13.51
C ALA A 30 -21.23 8.48 -12.63
N ASP A 31 -22.42 8.42 -12.02
CA ASP A 31 -22.90 9.45 -11.07
C ASP A 31 -21.99 9.53 -9.83
N GLY A 32 -21.48 8.40 -9.34
CA GLY A 32 -20.47 8.36 -8.28
C GLY A 32 -19.18 9.07 -8.67
N LEU A 33 -18.65 8.76 -9.86
CA LEU A 33 -17.45 9.40 -10.40
C LEU A 33 -17.65 10.91 -10.62
N HIS A 34 -18.80 11.31 -11.16
CA HIS A 34 -19.13 12.72 -11.40
C HIS A 34 -19.13 13.53 -10.10
N ARG A 35 -19.86 13.05 -9.08
CA ARG A 35 -19.92 13.72 -7.76
C ARG A 35 -18.55 13.80 -7.11
N GLY A 36 -17.76 12.73 -7.17
CA GLY A 36 -16.40 12.75 -6.62
C GLY A 36 -15.46 13.66 -7.38
N SER A 37 -15.63 13.81 -8.69
CA SER A 37 -14.83 14.72 -9.52
C SER A 37 -15.18 16.19 -9.25
N LEU A 38 -16.46 16.51 -9.05
CA LEU A 38 -16.90 17.83 -8.59
C LEU A 38 -16.30 18.18 -7.22
N LEU A 39 -16.31 17.22 -6.28
CA LEU A 39 -15.69 17.40 -4.96
C LEU A 39 -14.18 17.59 -5.08
N ALA A 40 -13.51 16.78 -5.90
CA ALA A 40 -12.07 16.87 -6.08
C ALA A 40 -11.66 18.20 -6.74
N GLY A 41 -12.39 18.65 -7.77
CA GLY A 41 -12.19 19.95 -8.40
C GLY A 41 -12.36 21.10 -7.41
N ARG A 42 -13.38 21.04 -6.54
CA ARG A 42 -13.60 22.03 -5.48
C ARG A 42 -12.48 22.05 -4.46
N LEU A 43 -12.08 20.89 -3.92
CA LEU A 43 -11.00 20.82 -2.93
C LEU A 43 -9.66 21.33 -3.48
N LEU A 44 -9.43 21.16 -4.79
CA LEU A 44 -8.25 21.69 -5.46
C LEU A 44 -8.34 23.20 -5.69
N ALA A 45 -9.52 23.71 -6.07
CA ALA A 45 -9.76 25.14 -6.21
C ALA A 45 -9.66 25.88 -4.86
N ASP A 46 -10.20 25.28 -3.79
CA ASP A 46 -10.16 25.80 -2.41
C ASP A 46 -8.73 25.86 -1.85
N ALA A 47 -7.80 25.06 -2.39
CA ALA A 47 -6.38 25.15 -2.07
C ALA A 47 -5.73 26.45 -2.58
N ALA A 48 -6.47 27.27 -3.35
CA ALA A 48 -6.08 28.57 -3.89
C ALA A 48 -4.69 28.56 -4.57
N PRO A 49 -4.53 27.75 -5.62
CA PRO A 49 -3.25 27.55 -6.30
C PRO A 49 -2.76 28.74 -7.14
N ASP A 50 -1.49 29.09 -7.05
CA ASP A 50 -0.83 30.08 -7.93
C ASP A 50 -0.54 29.52 -9.33
N ALA A 51 -0.31 28.21 -9.44
CA ALA A 51 -0.15 27.50 -10.71
C ALA A 51 -0.43 26.01 -10.52
N ILE A 52 -1.00 25.35 -11.53
CA ILE A 52 -1.25 23.90 -11.55
C ILE A 52 -0.23 23.22 -12.46
N VAL A 53 0.50 22.24 -11.94
CA VAL A 53 1.29 21.32 -12.79
C VAL A 53 0.38 20.17 -13.21
N LEU A 54 0.11 20.07 -14.51
CA LEU A 54 -0.77 19.07 -15.11
C LEU A 54 0.07 18.03 -15.84
N THR A 55 0.01 16.76 -15.44
CA THR A 55 0.44 15.67 -16.32
C THR A 55 -0.71 15.28 -17.22
N THR A 56 -0.49 14.85 -18.46
CA THR A 56 -1.61 14.42 -19.29
C THR A 56 -1.19 13.45 -20.40
N PRO A 57 -2.01 12.41 -20.69
CA PRO A 57 -1.74 11.50 -21.78
C PRO A 57 -2.42 11.84 -23.11
N HIS A 58 -3.23 12.90 -23.17
CA HIS A 58 -4.08 13.19 -24.33
C HIS A 58 -3.81 14.53 -25.02
N GLY A 59 -2.79 15.28 -24.57
CA GLY A 59 -2.31 16.49 -25.23
C GLY A 59 -1.33 16.16 -26.36
N LEU A 60 -0.42 17.09 -26.65
CA LEU A 60 0.73 16.85 -27.51
C LEU A 60 1.60 15.76 -26.87
N GLN A 61 1.91 14.76 -27.67
CA GLN A 61 2.69 13.59 -27.25
C GLN A 61 3.96 13.54 -28.08
N THR A 62 5.07 13.23 -27.44
CA THR A 62 6.30 12.85 -28.13
C THR A 62 6.42 11.33 -28.17
N SER A 63 7.36 10.81 -28.95
CA SER A 63 7.64 9.37 -28.96
C SER A 63 8.25 8.87 -27.64
N TRP A 64 9.14 9.64 -27.00
CA TRP A 64 10.00 9.13 -25.93
C TRP A 64 10.12 10.03 -24.69
N ASP A 65 9.96 11.35 -24.85
CA ASP A 65 10.27 12.34 -23.82
C ASP A 65 9.00 12.98 -23.26
N VAL A 66 9.00 13.36 -21.98
CA VAL A 66 7.89 14.15 -21.42
C VAL A 66 7.92 15.55 -22.05
N GLY A 67 6.87 15.90 -22.78
CA GLY A 67 6.74 17.20 -23.45
C GLY A 67 6.23 18.27 -22.49
N ILE A 68 6.89 19.43 -22.43
CA ILE A 68 6.53 20.55 -21.55
C ILE A 68 6.04 21.71 -22.42
N TYR A 69 4.83 22.19 -22.20
CA TYR A 69 4.30 23.31 -23.00
C TYR A 69 4.92 24.64 -22.57
N GLN A 70 5.30 25.49 -23.54
CA GLN A 70 5.94 26.79 -23.26
C GLN A 70 5.11 28.02 -23.67
N ASN A 71 4.25 27.93 -24.70
CA ASN A 71 3.54 29.12 -25.19
C ASN A 71 2.57 29.66 -24.14
N ALA A 72 2.41 30.99 -24.08
CA ALA A 72 1.67 31.66 -23.02
C ALA A 72 0.17 31.32 -22.99
N ALA A 73 -0.44 31.11 -24.16
CA ALA A 73 -1.85 30.77 -24.28
C ALA A 73 -2.08 29.26 -24.43
N LEU A 74 -3.14 28.76 -23.81
CA LEU A 74 -3.65 27.41 -23.94
C LEU A 74 -5.11 27.47 -24.40
N GLN A 75 -5.50 26.61 -25.33
CA GLN A 75 -6.87 26.58 -25.84
C GLN A 75 -7.27 25.17 -26.20
N GLY A 76 -8.49 24.77 -25.84
CA GLY A 76 -9.01 23.46 -26.18
C GLY A 76 -10.52 23.37 -26.22
N VAL A 77 -11.01 22.38 -26.96
CA VAL A 77 -12.42 22.00 -27.01
C VAL A 77 -12.53 20.50 -26.87
N ALA A 78 -13.32 20.04 -25.90
CA ALA A 78 -13.75 18.65 -25.78
C ALA A 78 -15.16 18.49 -26.35
N THR A 79 -15.42 17.46 -27.14
CA THR A 79 -16.79 17.10 -27.54
C THR A 79 -17.31 16.02 -26.60
N VAL A 80 -18.22 16.39 -25.70
CA VAL A 80 -18.88 15.44 -24.78
C VAL A 80 -19.86 14.57 -25.58
N GLY A 81 -19.89 13.27 -25.28
CA GLY A 81 -20.73 12.28 -25.96
C GLY A 81 -20.11 11.66 -27.21
N ARG A 82 -18.85 12.01 -27.54
CA ARG A 82 -18.12 11.37 -28.66
C ARG A 82 -17.90 9.88 -28.39
N ASP A 83 -17.67 9.47 -27.13
CA ASP A 83 -17.45 8.05 -26.80
C ASP A 83 -18.72 7.21 -26.98
N LEU A 84 -19.91 7.82 -27.03
CA LEU A 84 -21.14 7.10 -27.37
C LEU A 84 -21.10 6.55 -28.80
N GLN A 85 -20.50 7.30 -29.73
CA GLN A 85 -20.37 6.90 -31.13
C GLN A 85 -19.37 5.74 -31.27
N GLU A 86 -18.28 5.79 -30.53
CA GLU A 86 -17.20 4.79 -30.56
C GLU A 86 -17.57 3.50 -29.81
N SER A 87 -18.33 3.62 -28.71
CA SER A 87 -18.63 2.48 -27.82
C SER A 87 -19.93 1.75 -28.16
N PHE A 88 -20.92 2.44 -28.70
CA PHE A 88 -22.28 1.91 -28.85
C PHE A 88 -22.84 2.06 -30.28
N GLY A 89 -22.05 2.59 -31.22
CA GLY A 89 -22.40 2.71 -32.63
C GLY A 89 -23.40 3.84 -32.96
N PRO A 90 -23.75 4.02 -34.25
CA PRO A 90 -24.46 5.20 -34.76
C PRO A 90 -25.91 5.39 -34.29
N ALA A 91 -26.46 4.40 -33.57
CA ALA A 91 -27.83 4.34 -33.09
C ALA A 91 -28.04 4.86 -31.65
N SER A 92 -26.97 5.26 -30.95
CA SER A 92 -27.09 5.82 -29.59
C SER A 92 -27.68 7.22 -29.59
N PRO A 93 -28.51 7.60 -28.61
CA PRO A 93 -29.08 8.95 -28.51
C PRO A 93 -27.94 9.99 -28.49
N ARG A 94 -27.88 10.81 -29.54
CA ARG A 94 -26.76 11.72 -29.81
C ARG A 94 -26.88 12.98 -28.95
N LYS A 95 -26.34 12.93 -27.74
CA LYS A 95 -26.06 14.15 -26.96
C LYS A 95 -24.59 14.52 -27.22
N LEU A 96 -24.36 15.29 -28.29
CA LEU A 96 -23.04 15.82 -28.64
C LEU A 96 -23.01 17.33 -28.37
N TYR A 97 -22.14 17.77 -27.50
CA TYR A 97 -21.96 19.20 -27.24
C TYR A 97 -20.50 19.54 -26.91
N PRO A 98 -20.04 20.74 -27.31
CA PRO A 98 -18.68 21.18 -27.02
C PRO A 98 -18.56 21.69 -25.58
N VAL A 99 -17.43 21.43 -24.95
CA VAL A 99 -16.94 22.08 -23.73
C VAL A 99 -15.62 22.75 -24.12
N SER A 100 -15.58 24.07 -24.04
CA SER A 100 -14.39 24.85 -24.35
C SER A 100 -13.68 25.27 -23.08
N LEU A 101 -12.35 25.27 -23.10
CA LEU A 101 -11.54 25.73 -21.99
C LEU A 101 -10.29 26.41 -22.53
N ASP A 102 -10.12 27.66 -22.12
CA ASP A 102 -8.92 28.45 -22.35
C ASP A 102 -8.11 28.53 -21.05
N GLY A 103 -6.79 28.66 -21.18
CA GLY A 103 -5.89 28.75 -20.06
C GLY A 103 -4.63 29.55 -20.39
N GLN A 104 -3.78 29.72 -19.39
CA GLN A 104 -2.47 30.36 -19.55
C GLN A 104 -1.38 29.43 -19.04
N THR A 105 -0.21 29.45 -19.67
CA THR A 105 0.96 28.70 -19.22
C THR A 105 1.80 29.56 -18.27
N ASP A 106 2.23 29.01 -17.13
CA ASP A 106 3.35 29.57 -16.36
C ASP A 106 4.67 29.25 -17.09
N ALA A 107 4.98 30.04 -18.11
CA ALA A 107 6.14 29.82 -18.97
C ALA A 107 7.48 29.89 -18.21
N GLY A 108 7.54 30.67 -17.12
CA GLY A 108 8.71 30.75 -16.24
C GLY A 108 8.92 29.46 -15.47
N LEU A 109 7.86 28.92 -14.86
CA LEU A 109 7.93 27.61 -14.19
C LEU A 109 8.20 26.48 -15.18
N ALA A 110 7.58 26.51 -16.36
CA ALA A 110 7.82 25.51 -17.41
C ALA A 110 9.31 25.47 -17.83
N GLN A 111 9.93 26.64 -18.02
CA GLN A 111 11.37 26.74 -18.30
C GLN A 111 12.20 26.23 -17.12
N GLN A 112 11.85 26.61 -15.88
CA GLN A 112 12.58 26.15 -14.69
C GLN A 112 12.51 24.62 -14.51
N ILE A 113 11.35 24.02 -14.78
CA ILE A 113 11.16 22.57 -14.78
C ILE A 113 12.03 21.92 -15.85
N MET A 114 12.05 22.47 -17.06
CA MET A 114 12.92 22.00 -18.14
C MET A 114 14.39 22.03 -17.71
N ASP A 115 14.89 23.18 -17.25
CA ASP A 115 16.31 23.39 -16.92
C ASP A 115 16.82 22.42 -15.83
N VAL A 116 15.96 22.06 -14.89
CA VAL A 116 16.33 21.19 -13.76
C VAL A 116 16.15 19.72 -14.10
N LEU A 117 15.06 19.35 -14.79
CA LEU A 117 14.77 17.95 -15.06
C LEU A 117 15.59 17.41 -16.25
N SER A 118 15.95 18.23 -17.24
CA SER A 118 16.71 17.78 -18.43
C SER A 118 18.10 17.25 -18.10
N ALA A 119 18.65 17.57 -16.93
CA ALA A 119 19.93 17.03 -16.48
C ALA A 119 19.90 15.53 -16.17
N ARG A 120 18.71 14.97 -15.86
CA ARG A 120 18.56 13.58 -15.38
C ARG A 120 17.40 12.82 -16.01
N HIS A 121 16.55 13.50 -16.77
CA HIS A 121 15.33 12.95 -17.33
C HIS A 121 15.15 13.36 -18.78
N ASN A 122 14.49 12.49 -19.53
CA ASN A 122 14.07 12.76 -20.90
C ASN A 122 12.84 13.67 -20.88
N VAL A 123 13.08 14.98 -20.83
CA VAL A 123 12.06 16.04 -20.93
C VAL A 123 12.39 16.95 -22.11
N THR A 124 11.35 17.45 -22.79
CA THR A 124 11.52 18.35 -23.93
C THR A 124 10.55 19.50 -23.82
N LEU A 125 11.07 20.73 -23.93
CA LEU A 125 10.25 21.94 -23.99
C LEU A 125 9.70 22.13 -25.41
N GLN A 126 8.39 22.30 -25.51
CA GLN A 126 7.66 22.47 -26.76
C GLN A 126 7.12 23.90 -26.87
N ARG A 127 7.46 24.54 -27.99
CA ARG A 127 7.07 25.90 -28.29
C ARG A 127 6.58 26.03 -29.73
N GLY A 128 5.38 26.56 -29.92
CA GLY A 128 4.90 26.99 -31.23
C GLY A 128 5.53 28.31 -31.68
N TRP A 129 5.35 28.69 -32.94
CA TRP A 129 5.94 29.90 -33.55
C TRP A 129 5.87 31.14 -32.64
N ASN A 130 7.04 31.71 -32.32
CA ASN A 130 7.24 32.90 -31.47
C ASN A 130 6.53 32.91 -30.10
N GLY A 131 5.93 31.80 -29.66
CA GLY A 131 5.07 31.77 -28.46
C GLY A 131 3.69 32.40 -28.63
N VAL A 132 3.31 32.80 -29.85
CA VAL A 132 2.05 33.52 -30.13
C VAL A 132 0.88 32.58 -30.45
N LEU A 133 1.18 31.34 -30.87
CA LEU A 133 0.15 30.33 -31.10
C LEU A 133 -0.28 29.71 -29.76
N PRO A 134 -1.59 29.55 -29.48
CA PRO A 134 -2.01 28.81 -28.31
C PRO A 134 -1.60 27.33 -28.43
N MET A 135 -1.11 26.74 -27.35
CA MET A 135 -0.85 25.29 -27.31
C MET A 135 -2.15 24.54 -27.04
N PRO A 136 -2.39 23.39 -27.71
CA PRO A 136 -3.68 22.74 -27.68
C PRO A 136 -3.90 21.98 -26.37
N LEU A 137 -5.07 22.21 -25.77
CA LEU A 137 -5.69 21.32 -24.79
C LEU A 137 -6.68 20.42 -25.53
N HIS A 138 -6.64 19.12 -25.27
CA HIS A 138 -7.58 18.15 -25.83
C HIS A 138 -8.58 17.73 -24.75
N TRP A 139 -9.43 16.74 -25.05
CA TRP A 139 -10.45 16.23 -24.13
C TRP A 139 -9.95 15.85 -22.73
N GLY A 140 -8.70 15.40 -22.61
CA GLY A 140 -8.11 14.85 -21.40
C GLY A 140 -7.83 15.95 -20.38
N GLU A 141 -7.35 17.08 -20.89
CA GLU A 141 -7.09 18.29 -20.14
C GLU A 141 -8.39 19.06 -19.93
N VAL A 142 -9.18 19.28 -20.99
CA VAL A 142 -10.37 20.12 -20.95
C VAL A 142 -11.40 19.60 -19.94
N LEU A 143 -11.75 18.30 -19.99
CA LEU A 143 -12.77 17.75 -19.10
C LEU A 143 -12.31 17.70 -17.64
N ALA A 144 -11.05 17.31 -17.40
CA ALA A 144 -10.49 17.25 -16.05
C ALA A 144 -10.36 18.66 -15.42
N LEU A 145 -9.80 19.61 -16.16
CA LEU A 145 -9.61 20.98 -15.68
C LEU A 145 -10.93 21.74 -15.54
N SER A 146 -11.98 21.38 -16.30
CA SER A 146 -13.31 22.00 -16.17
C SER A 146 -13.89 21.81 -14.76
N TYR A 147 -13.61 20.70 -14.07
CA TYR A 147 -14.04 20.54 -12.67
C TYR A 147 -13.40 21.57 -11.73
N VAL A 148 -12.16 21.95 -11.99
CA VAL A 148 -11.41 22.94 -11.20
C VAL A 148 -11.84 24.36 -11.58
N ALA A 149 -11.91 24.64 -12.88
CA ALA A 149 -12.34 25.93 -13.41
C ALA A 149 -13.74 26.29 -12.92
N ASN A 150 -14.70 25.37 -13.04
CA ASN A 150 -16.08 25.62 -12.63
C ASN A 150 -16.24 25.79 -11.11
N ALA A 151 -15.37 25.16 -10.32
CA ALA A 151 -15.40 25.26 -8.87
C ALA A 151 -14.66 26.50 -8.33
N SER A 152 -13.79 27.14 -9.12
CA SER A 152 -13.07 28.33 -8.69
C SER A 152 -14.01 29.54 -8.60
N ALA A 153 -13.78 30.41 -7.62
CA ALA A 153 -14.63 31.58 -7.38
C ALA A 153 -14.68 32.56 -8.58
N ALA A 154 -13.63 32.54 -9.42
CA ALA A 154 -13.52 33.36 -10.63
C ALA A 154 -13.98 32.62 -11.90
N HIS A 155 -14.42 31.36 -11.78
CA HIS A 155 -14.74 30.46 -12.90
C HIS A 155 -13.63 30.36 -13.96
N CYS A 156 -12.37 30.48 -13.53
CA CYS A 156 -11.19 30.44 -14.37
C CYS A 156 -10.09 29.54 -13.77
N LEU A 157 -9.11 29.17 -14.59
CA LEU A 157 -7.97 28.38 -14.15
C LEU A 157 -6.81 29.26 -13.68
N PRO A 158 -6.03 28.80 -12.69
CA PRO A 158 -4.68 29.30 -12.48
C PRO A 158 -3.79 29.01 -13.69
N PRO A 159 -2.65 29.72 -13.84
CA PRO A 159 -1.61 29.34 -14.78
C PRO A 159 -1.24 27.85 -14.70
N LEU A 160 -1.03 27.21 -15.84
CA LEU A 160 -0.75 25.79 -15.98
C LEU A 160 0.70 25.55 -16.35
N VAL A 161 1.25 24.43 -15.92
CA VAL A 161 2.40 23.80 -16.59
C VAL A 161 1.97 22.43 -17.05
N THR A 162 1.81 22.26 -18.36
CA THR A 162 1.33 21.02 -18.97
C THR A 162 2.50 20.13 -19.36
N LEU A 163 2.48 18.90 -18.84
CA LEU A 163 3.45 17.83 -19.05
C LEU A 163 2.78 16.68 -19.82
N GLY A 164 2.96 16.67 -21.14
CA GLY A 164 2.48 15.62 -22.04
C GLY A 164 3.28 14.33 -21.89
N LEU A 165 2.61 13.25 -21.53
CA LEU A 165 3.23 11.93 -21.37
C LEU A 165 3.60 11.33 -22.75
N PRO A 166 4.82 10.78 -22.93
CA PRO A 166 5.28 10.23 -24.20
C PRO A 166 4.54 8.95 -24.58
N LEU A 167 4.59 8.57 -25.86
CA LEU A 167 4.06 7.29 -26.37
C LEU A 167 4.81 6.08 -25.80
N SER A 168 6.07 6.24 -25.43
CA SER A 168 6.86 5.23 -24.70
C SER A 168 6.19 4.76 -23.41
N ARG A 169 5.18 5.47 -22.91
CA ARG A 169 4.35 5.03 -21.77
C ARG A 169 3.66 3.69 -21.96
N TYR A 170 3.41 3.28 -23.20
CA TYR A 170 2.84 1.97 -23.52
C TYR A 170 3.87 0.82 -23.41
N ASN A 171 5.15 1.14 -23.19
CA ASN A 171 6.19 0.16 -22.89
C ASN A 171 6.11 -0.26 -21.41
N LEU A 172 5.55 -1.45 -21.17
CA LEU A 172 5.16 -1.99 -19.85
C LEU A 172 6.35 -2.46 -18.97
N SER A 173 7.53 -1.86 -19.12
CA SER A 173 8.68 -2.21 -18.29
C SER A 173 8.59 -1.55 -16.92
N SER A 174 9.00 -2.26 -15.87
CA SER A 174 9.18 -1.69 -14.53
C SER A 174 10.15 -0.50 -14.54
N ALA A 175 11.12 -0.50 -15.44
CA ALA A 175 12.06 0.61 -15.62
C ALA A 175 11.37 1.93 -16.00
N VAL A 176 10.32 1.88 -16.83
CA VAL A 176 9.54 3.06 -17.20
C VAL A 176 8.79 3.60 -15.97
N ALA A 177 8.09 2.75 -15.21
CA ALA A 177 7.40 3.18 -13.99
C ALA A 177 8.34 3.75 -12.92
N THR A 178 9.50 3.12 -12.70
CA THR A 178 10.56 3.62 -11.81
C THR A 178 11.14 4.95 -12.31
N GLY A 179 11.31 5.11 -13.62
CA GLY A 179 11.73 6.37 -14.24
C GLY A 179 10.75 7.51 -13.96
N PHE A 180 9.44 7.28 -14.15
CA PHE A 180 8.41 8.27 -13.85
C PHE A 180 8.29 8.58 -12.34
N LEU A 181 8.51 7.59 -11.47
CA LEU A 181 8.63 7.82 -10.03
C LEU A 181 9.80 8.75 -9.70
N GLN A 182 10.97 8.51 -10.30
CA GLN A 182 12.15 9.33 -10.07
C GLN A 182 12.00 10.75 -10.65
N LEU A 183 11.38 10.87 -11.83
CA LEU A 183 10.98 12.15 -12.42
C LEU A 183 10.05 12.93 -11.47
N GLY A 184 9.05 12.24 -10.92
CA GLY A 184 8.14 12.77 -9.91
C GLY A 184 8.85 13.31 -8.68
N ARG A 185 9.80 12.55 -8.13
CA ARG A 185 10.62 12.99 -6.98
C ARG A 185 11.42 14.25 -7.28
N ASP A 186 12.09 14.30 -8.42
CA ASP A 186 12.90 15.46 -8.78
C ASP A 186 12.04 16.69 -9.06
N LEU A 187 10.86 16.51 -9.67
CA LEU A 187 9.86 17.56 -9.82
C LEU A 187 9.34 18.05 -8.46
N GLY A 188 8.98 17.16 -7.54
CA GLY A 188 8.53 17.52 -6.20
C GLY A 188 9.59 18.30 -5.41
N ARG A 189 10.87 17.89 -5.51
CA ARG A 189 12.00 18.62 -4.91
C ARG A 189 12.13 20.03 -5.48
N LEU A 190 11.98 20.18 -6.80
CA LEU A 190 12.04 21.48 -7.47
C LEU A 190 10.93 22.42 -7.01
N LEU A 191 9.69 21.90 -6.95
CA LEU A 191 8.53 22.67 -6.47
C LEU A 191 8.76 23.13 -5.02
N GLU A 192 9.26 22.25 -4.15
CA GLU A 192 9.61 22.63 -2.77
C GLU A 192 10.79 23.61 -2.65
N ALA A 193 11.80 23.50 -3.52
CA ALA A 193 13.04 24.30 -3.44
C ALA A 193 12.88 25.73 -3.97
N SER A 194 11.94 25.96 -4.89
CA SER A 194 11.65 27.27 -5.49
C SER A 194 10.98 28.26 -4.50
N SER A 195 11.16 28.10 -3.18
CA SER A 195 10.64 28.97 -2.12
C SER A 195 11.68 29.93 -1.53
N LYS A 196 12.93 29.94 -2.03
CA LYS A 196 14.09 30.58 -1.35
C LYS A 196 14.58 31.93 -1.89
N ARG A 197 13.80 32.69 -2.68
CA ARG A 197 14.15 34.08 -3.00
C ARG A 197 12.94 35.01 -2.96
N ALA A 198 12.65 35.57 -1.79
CA ALA A 198 12.02 36.89 -1.62
C ALA A 198 12.09 37.30 -0.13
N THR A 199 13.00 38.22 0.20
CA THR A 199 13.11 38.87 1.50
C THR A 199 12.36 40.20 1.46
N SER A 200 11.09 40.25 1.91
CA SER A 200 10.39 41.43 2.48
C SER A 200 8.90 41.08 2.77
N PRO A 201 8.22 41.73 3.74
CA PRO A 201 7.07 41.19 4.43
C PRO A 201 5.74 41.55 3.74
N ALA A 202 5.28 40.70 2.82
CA ALA A 202 3.86 40.57 2.46
C ALA A 202 3.63 39.29 1.65
N SER A 203 2.81 38.39 2.19
CA SER A 203 2.15 37.24 1.55
C SER A 203 2.95 36.38 0.55
N SER A 204 3.51 35.26 1.02
CA SER A 204 3.92 34.14 0.16
C SER A 204 2.84 33.04 0.17
N ARG A 205 2.29 32.67 -1.01
CA ARG A 205 1.19 31.71 -1.23
C ARG A 205 1.61 30.58 -2.24
N ALA A 206 0.72 29.64 -2.61
CA ALA A 206 0.94 28.18 -2.73
C ALA A 206 0.62 27.49 -4.11
N ARG A 207 1.12 26.27 -4.46
CA ARG A 207 0.87 25.55 -5.76
C ARG A 207 0.48 24.04 -5.67
N PRO A 208 -0.42 23.47 -6.50
CA PRO A 208 -0.78 22.05 -6.53
C PRO A 208 -0.42 21.30 -7.83
N PHE A 209 -0.55 19.96 -7.80
CA PHE A 209 -0.26 19.03 -8.90
C PHE A 209 -1.52 18.23 -9.32
N LEU A 210 -1.87 18.18 -10.61
CA LEU A 210 -3.10 17.57 -11.11
C LEU A 210 -2.78 16.47 -12.14
N GLU A 211 -3.40 15.31 -11.98
CA GLU A 211 -3.28 14.16 -12.88
C GLU A 211 -4.65 13.69 -13.42
N PRO A 212 -4.83 13.54 -14.74
CA PRO A 212 -6.02 12.94 -15.35
C PRO A 212 -6.00 11.40 -15.32
N SER A 213 -7.03 10.74 -14.77
CA SER A 213 -7.16 9.28 -14.71
C SER A 213 -8.08 8.68 -15.80
N ARG A 214 -7.62 7.57 -16.39
CA ARG A 214 -8.41 6.61 -17.19
C ARG A 214 -7.78 5.22 -17.05
N ASN A 215 -8.62 4.20 -16.86
CA ASN A 215 -8.36 2.77 -16.61
C ASN A 215 -7.53 2.42 -15.38
N LEU A 216 -8.16 2.11 -14.23
CA LEU A 216 -7.42 1.67 -13.04
C LEU A 216 -7.81 0.31 -12.43
N LEU A 217 -8.87 -0.41 -12.84
CA LEU A 217 -9.12 -1.77 -12.32
C LEU A 217 -9.83 -2.76 -13.28
N GLU A 218 -9.26 -3.97 -13.31
CA GLU A 218 -9.86 -5.32 -13.14
C GLU A 218 -10.27 -6.28 -14.28
N THR A 219 -10.30 -5.95 -15.58
CA THR A 219 -10.64 -6.99 -16.61
C THR A 219 -9.88 -6.98 -17.93
N CYS A 220 -8.78 -6.24 -18.06
CA CYS A 220 -7.89 -6.39 -19.22
C CYS A 220 -6.58 -7.11 -18.84
N PRO A 221 -6.13 -8.15 -19.59
CA PRO A 221 -4.83 -8.81 -19.40
C PRO A 221 -3.62 -7.90 -19.67
N SER A 222 -3.82 -6.60 -19.76
CA SER A 222 -2.85 -5.62 -20.18
C SER A 222 -3.04 -4.31 -19.42
N VAL A 223 -1.92 -3.76 -18.98
CA VAL A 223 -1.77 -2.53 -18.21
C VAL A 223 -2.00 -1.29 -19.10
N TYR A 224 -3.03 -1.29 -19.95
CA TYR A 224 -3.32 -0.19 -20.88
C TYR A 224 -4.18 0.88 -20.21
N SER A 225 -3.54 1.66 -19.36
CA SER A 225 -4.06 2.91 -18.84
C SER A 225 -3.36 4.07 -19.51
N CYS A 226 -4.13 4.99 -20.08
CA CYS A 226 -3.55 6.16 -20.73
C CYS A 226 -2.81 7.03 -19.70
N GLY A 227 -3.30 7.12 -18.46
CA GLY A 227 -2.74 7.97 -17.39
C GLY A 227 -1.87 7.27 -16.34
N TRP A 228 -1.72 5.94 -16.33
CA TRP A 228 -1.10 5.21 -15.20
C TRP A 228 0.31 5.65 -14.81
N LEU A 229 1.13 6.16 -15.75
CA LEU A 229 2.46 6.69 -15.41
C LEU A 229 2.44 8.05 -14.70
N GLY A 230 1.32 8.77 -14.74
CA GLY A 230 1.11 9.95 -13.91
C GLY A 230 1.11 9.58 -12.42
N LEU A 231 0.57 8.42 -12.03
CA LEU A 231 0.45 8.02 -10.63
C LEU A 231 1.82 7.78 -9.94
N PRO A 232 2.78 7.05 -10.54
CA PRO A 232 4.16 7.01 -10.04
C PRO A 232 4.79 8.41 -9.93
N MET A 233 4.53 9.28 -10.91
CA MET A 233 5.07 10.64 -10.92
C MET A 233 4.46 11.52 -9.82
N LEU A 234 3.15 11.44 -9.61
CA LEU A 234 2.43 12.06 -8.49
C LEU A 234 2.96 11.54 -7.15
N HIS A 235 3.08 10.21 -7.02
CA HIS A 235 3.60 9.58 -5.82
C HIS A 235 5.00 10.09 -5.47
N GLY A 236 5.91 10.10 -6.45
CA GLY A 236 7.25 10.65 -6.26
C GLY A 236 7.25 12.12 -5.86
N ALA A 237 6.38 12.93 -6.46
CA ALA A 237 6.28 14.36 -6.12
C ALA A 237 5.80 14.58 -4.68
N LEU A 238 4.79 13.82 -4.24
CA LEU A 238 4.30 13.85 -2.86
C LEU A 238 5.38 13.36 -1.87
N GLU A 239 6.16 12.34 -2.24
CA GLU A 239 7.25 11.79 -1.41
C GLU A 239 8.33 12.84 -1.19
N ALA A 240 8.79 13.45 -2.27
CA ALA A 240 9.79 14.51 -2.22
C ALA A 240 9.32 15.72 -1.40
N ALA A 241 8.04 16.07 -1.51
CA ALA A 241 7.46 17.14 -0.73
C ALA A 241 7.43 16.81 0.78
N ALA A 242 7.07 15.57 1.13
CA ALA A 242 7.07 15.08 2.49
C ALA A 242 8.50 15.05 3.09
N GLU A 243 9.49 14.55 2.33
CA GLU A 243 10.91 14.57 2.74
C GLU A 243 11.42 16.00 3.00
N ALA A 244 10.99 16.97 2.20
CA ALA A 244 11.40 18.37 2.38
C ALA A 244 10.88 18.94 3.72
N GLU A 245 9.73 18.50 4.20
CA GLU A 245 9.20 18.87 5.51
C GLU A 245 10.02 18.30 6.66
N VAL A 246 10.39 17.02 6.56
CA VAL A 246 11.23 16.31 7.54
C VAL A 246 12.59 16.95 7.67
N ARG A 247 13.21 17.29 6.54
CA ARG A 247 14.49 18.01 6.50
C ARG A 247 14.38 19.38 7.18
N LYS A 248 13.30 20.12 6.91
CA LYS A 248 13.02 21.42 7.57
C LYS A 248 12.75 21.27 9.08
N ALA A 249 12.26 20.12 9.54
CA ALA A 249 11.98 19.82 10.94
C ALA A 249 13.19 19.26 11.72
N GLY A 250 14.39 19.22 11.12
CA GLY A 250 15.61 18.75 11.77
C GLY A 250 15.71 17.23 11.95
N GLN A 251 14.85 16.45 11.30
CA GLN A 251 14.78 14.98 11.43
C GLN A 251 15.37 14.24 10.21
N GLY A 252 16.41 14.79 9.59
CA GLY A 252 17.04 14.19 8.40
C GLY A 252 17.49 12.75 8.63
N GLY A 253 17.10 11.84 7.73
CA GLY A 253 17.53 10.42 7.76
C GLY A 253 16.49 9.41 8.28
N LYS A 254 15.29 9.84 8.69
CA LYS A 254 14.18 8.94 9.08
C LYS A 254 13.15 8.81 7.95
N TRP A 255 12.61 7.61 7.76
CA TRP A 255 11.48 7.36 6.85
C TRP A 255 10.26 8.14 7.34
N TRP A 256 9.61 8.89 6.44
CA TRP A 256 8.45 9.70 6.76
C TRP A 256 7.30 9.33 5.83
N PRO A 257 6.20 8.80 6.37
CA PRO A 257 5.13 8.30 5.54
C PRO A 257 4.40 9.47 4.87
N LEU A 258 3.99 9.27 3.62
CA LEU A 258 3.23 10.27 2.85
C LEU A 258 1.99 10.77 3.59
N ASN A 259 1.31 9.88 4.34
CA ASN A 259 0.10 10.18 5.11
C ASN A 259 0.33 11.19 6.26
N ALA A 260 1.58 11.37 6.72
CA ALA A 260 1.94 12.33 7.74
C ALA A 260 2.01 13.76 7.19
N SER A 261 2.33 13.92 5.91
CA SER A 261 2.37 15.22 5.22
C SER A 261 1.09 15.51 4.41
N TRP A 262 0.42 14.46 3.96
CA TRP A 262 -0.71 14.53 3.03
C TRP A 262 -1.94 13.81 3.58
N ALA A 263 -3.08 14.49 3.60
CA ALA A 263 -4.39 13.88 3.76
C ALA A 263 -4.89 13.41 2.40
N ALA A 264 -4.98 12.09 2.19
CA ALA A 264 -5.53 11.50 0.98
C ALA A 264 -7.04 11.23 1.17
N THR A 265 -7.85 11.72 0.23
CA THR A 265 -9.29 11.52 0.21
C THR A 265 -9.69 10.93 -1.13
N LEU A 266 -10.24 9.71 -1.10
CA LEU A 266 -10.86 9.11 -2.27
C LEU A 266 -12.25 9.74 -2.44
N THR A 267 -12.38 10.68 -3.37
CA THR A 267 -13.63 11.44 -3.56
C THR A 267 -14.66 10.64 -4.38
N ALA A 268 -14.21 9.65 -5.16
CA ALA A 268 -15.05 8.61 -5.75
C ALA A 268 -14.35 7.25 -5.69
N ALA A 269 -15.11 6.21 -5.36
CA ALA A 269 -14.66 4.83 -5.53
C ALA A 269 -14.26 4.57 -7.00
N PRO A 270 -13.18 3.81 -7.25
CA PRO A 270 -12.84 3.39 -8.61
C PRO A 270 -14.00 2.66 -9.26
N ALA A 271 -14.34 3.06 -10.49
CA ALA A 271 -15.49 2.52 -11.20
C ALA A 271 -15.22 2.45 -12.71
N HIS A 272 -15.87 1.50 -13.39
CA HIS A 272 -15.79 1.32 -14.84
C HIS A 272 -17.22 1.33 -15.45
N PRO A 273 -17.81 2.53 -15.66
CA PRO A 273 -19.15 2.62 -16.22
C PRO A 273 -19.29 1.97 -17.61
N THR A 274 -18.19 1.92 -18.37
CA THR A 274 -18.12 1.38 -19.74
C THR A 274 -16.84 0.54 -19.93
N TYR A 275 -16.23 0.58 -21.11
CA TYR A 275 -15.03 -0.17 -21.48
C TYR A 275 -13.74 0.34 -20.80
N TYR A 276 -13.83 1.43 -20.01
CA TYR A 276 -12.71 1.95 -19.26
C TYR A 276 -13.04 2.37 -17.82
N GLY A 277 -12.08 2.15 -16.91
CA GLY A 277 -12.14 2.54 -15.50
C GLY A 277 -11.76 4.01 -15.26
N MET A 278 -12.17 4.55 -14.13
CA MET A 278 -11.93 5.95 -13.72
C MET A 278 -11.84 6.02 -12.19
N MET A 279 -11.17 7.04 -11.66
CA MET A 279 -11.18 7.36 -10.22
C MET A 279 -11.04 8.86 -9.99
N ALA A 280 -11.50 9.33 -8.83
CA ALA A 280 -11.24 10.67 -8.35
C ALA A 280 -10.66 10.63 -6.94
N ALA A 281 -9.54 11.32 -6.73
CA ALA A 281 -8.87 11.41 -5.42
C ALA A 281 -8.18 12.76 -5.25
N VAL A 282 -8.04 13.22 -4.01
CA VAL A 282 -7.32 14.45 -3.66
C VAL A 282 -6.33 14.16 -2.53
N PHE A 283 -5.19 14.83 -2.57
CA PHE A 283 -4.14 14.80 -1.56
C PHE A 283 -3.94 16.23 -1.07
N GLN A 284 -4.34 16.56 0.16
CA GLN A 284 -4.20 17.91 0.72
C GLN A 284 -3.06 17.96 1.74
N ARG A 285 -2.25 19.02 1.71
CA ARG A 285 -1.16 19.17 2.68
C ARG A 285 -1.71 19.50 4.07
N ARG A 286 -1.21 18.82 5.11
CA ARG A 286 -1.60 19.10 6.51
C ARG A 286 -0.93 20.40 7.00
N ARG A 287 -1.65 21.32 7.69
CA ARG A 287 -1.11 22.60 8.20
C ARG A 287 -0.22 22.40 9.45
N ARG A 288 0.86 23.19 9.57
CA ARG A 288 1.86 23.11 10.67
C ARG A 288 1.38 23.63 12.03
N ASP A 289 0.37 24.48 12.08
CA ASP A 289 -0.09 25.11 13.33
C ASP A 289 -0.84 24.13 14.25
N ALA A 290 -1.04 22.89 13.78
CA ALA A 290 -1.50 21.75 14.55
C ALA A 290 -0.35 20.92 15.16
N PHE A 291 0.91 21.37 15.08
CA PHE A 291 2.05 20.74 15.76
C PHE A 291 2.09 21.13 17.25
N VAL A 292 1.11 20.62 17.99
CA VAL A 292 1.38 20.06 19.31
C VAL A 292 1.45 18.57 19.08
N CYS A 293 2.55 17.92 19.47
CA CYS A 293 2.54 16.46 19.58
C CYS A 293 1.55 16.06 20.68
N PRO A 294 0.49 15.30 20.37
CA PRO A 294 0.20 14.12 21.15
C PRO A 294 0.79 12.94 20.38
N ALA A 295 1.57 12.12 21.08
CA ALA A 295 1.77 10.75 20.63
C ALA A 295 0.38 10.14 20.34
N ASN A 296 0.23 9.51 19.17
CA ASN A 296 -1.02 8.99 18.59
C ASN A 296 -1.91 10.03 17.88
N THR A 297 -1.86 10.09 16.54
CA THR A 297 -3.06 10.31 15.70
C THR A 297 -2.80 9.96 14.22
N HIS A 298 -3.10 8.71 13.84
CA HIS A 298 -3.53 8.33 12.50
C HIS A 298 -5.07 8.13 12.56
N ARG A 299 -5.87 9.11 12.11
CA ARG A 299 -7.34 8.93 11.86
C ARG A 299 -7.48 8.70 10.34
N CYS A 300 -8.00 7.60 9.76
CA CYS A 300 -9.10 6.71 10.13
C CYS A 300 -10.46 7.44 10.12
N ALA A 301 -10.88 8.00 8.98
CA ALA A 301 -12.14 8.75 8.88
C ALA A 301 -13.21 8.12 7.97
N ASP A 302 -12.89 7.51 6.83
CA ASP A 302 -13.98 7.22 5.87
C ASP A 302 -14.62 5.82 6.00
N GLY A 303 -14.04 4.92 6.81
CA GLY A 303 -14.62 3.62 7.18
C GLY A 303 -15.19 3.55 8.61
N LEU A 304 -14.99 4.61 9.41
CA LEU A 304 -15.31 4.66 10.85
C LEU A 304 -16.44 5.62 11.20
N ALA A 305 -17.17 6.17 10.22
CA ALA A 305 -18.32 7.04 10.48
C ALA A 305 -19.42 6.38 11.35
N ALA A 306 -19.40 5.05 11.51
CA ALA A 306 -20.28 4.33 12.45
C ALA A 306 -19.71 4.15 13.88
N LEU A 307 -18.41 4.42 14.10
CA LEU A 307 -17.73 4.31 15.40
C LEU A 307 -17.31 5.69 15.97
N ALA A 308 -17.31 6.74 15.15
CA ALA A 308 -16.83 8.07 15.48
C ALA A 308 -17.93 9.00 16.06
N ALA A 309 -18.63 8.55 17.09
CA ALA A 309 -19.31 9.45 18.03
C ALA A 309 -18.35 9.99 19.12
N GLY A 310 -17.04 9.68 19.05
CA GLY A 310 -16.04 10.17 19.99
C GLY A 310 -14.66 10.30 19.36
N GLU A 311 -14.09 11.50 19.46
CA GLU A 311 -12.70 11.79 19.09
C GLU A 311 -11.72 11.07 20.04
N GLY A 312 -10.94 10.11 19.55
CA GLY A 312 -9.98 9.35 20.37
C GLY A 312 -8.78 8.79 19.60
N ALA A 313 -7.73 8.41 20.32
CA ALA A 313 -6.58 7.64 19.81
C ALA A 313 -7.05 6.27 19.28
N LEU A 314 -6.25 5.61 18.42
CA LEU A 314 -6.55 4.26 17.97
C LEU A 314 -6.80 3.33 19.17
N PRO A 315 -7.77 2.41 19.09
CA PRO A 315 -8.21 1.58 20.21
C PRO A 315 -7.13 0.57 20.61
N LEU A 316 -6.20 1.04 21.47
CA LEU A 316 -5.08 0.27 22.00
C LEU A 316 -5.50 -0.42 23.29
N HIS A 317 -5.42 -1.74 23.30
CA HIS A 317 -5.75 -2.59 24.43
C HIS A 317 -4.51 -3.36 24.90
N ARG A 318 -4.65 -4.04 26.04
CA ARG A 318 -3.57 -4.82 26.65
C ARG A 318 -4.07 -6.21 27.00
N LEU A 319 -3.26 -7.22 26.67
CA LEU A 319 -3.49 -8.62 27.01
C LEU A 319 -2.53 -8.99 28.15
N ALA A 320 -3.03 -9.61 29.22
CA ALA A 320 -2.17 -10.19 30.24
C ALA A 320 -1.55 -11.49 29.72
N LEU A 321 -0.23 -11.63 29.83
CA LEU A 321 0.49 -12.80 29.36
C LEU A 321 0.62 -13.86 30.46
N PRO A 322 0.42 -15.16 30.16
CA PRO A 322 0.48 -16.24 31.16
C PRO A 322 1.85 -16.40 31.84
N ALA A 323 2.94 -15.98 31.17
CA ALA A 323 4.32 -16.19 31.60
C ALA A 323 4.88 -15.07 32.50
N ALA A 324 4.02 -14.27 33.12
CA ALA A 324 4.44 -13.19 34.01
C ALA A 324 4.95 -13.75 35.36
N PRO A 325 6.06 -13.22 35.93
CA PRO A 325 6.49 -13.58 37.29
C PRO A 325 5.36 -13.38 38.31
N PRO A 326 5.29 -14.19 39.39
CA PRO A 326 4.29 -14.00 40.44
C PRO A 326 4.36 -12.57 41.00
N GLY A 327 3.27 -11.81 40.89
CA GLY A 327 3.12 -10.49 41.51
C GLY A 327 3.07 -9.28 40.58
N GLN A 328 3.39 -9.39 39.28
CA GLN A 328 3.15 -8.31 38.30
C GLN A 328 2.76 -8.88 36.93
N PRO A 329 1.51 -8.69 36.45
CA PRO A 329 1.11 -9.18 35.14
C PRO A 329 1.88 -8.44 34.04
N LEU A 330 2.62 -9.18 33.23
CA LEU A 330 3.29 -8.65 32.05
C LEU A 330 2.24 -8.47 30.94
N LEU A 331 2.14 -7.26 30.41
CA LEU A 331 1.10 -6.86 29.46
C LEU A 331 1.65 -6.82 28.04
N PHE A 332 0.82 -7.20 27.07
CA PHE A 332 1.11 -7.09 25.65
C PHE A 332 0.12 -6.14 24.95
N PRO A 333 0.58 -5.08 24.27
CA PRO A 333 -0.30 -4.13 23.59
C PRO A 333 -0.75 -4.63 22.22
N TYR A 334 -2.00 -4.34 21.86
CA TYR A 334 -2.55 -4.62 20.53
C TYR A 334 -3.68 -3.64 20.19
N TYR A 335 -3.90 -3.38 18.90
CA TYR A 335 -5.07 -2.63 18.43
C TYR A 335 -6.27 -3.54 18.22
N SER A 336 -7.49 -3.05 18.47
CA SER A 336 -8.73 -3.79 18.19
C SER A 336 -9.90 -2.89 17.78
N ASN A 337 -10.64 -3.26 16.72
CA ASN A 337 -11.79 -2.47 16.26
C ASN A 337 -13.07 -2.71 17.07
N LEU A 338 -13.15 -3.78 17.88
CA LEU A 338 -14.34 -4.15 18.66
C LEU A 338 -14.04 -4.30 20.16
N GLY A 339 -13.03 -3.57 20.63
CA GLY A 339 -12.65 -3.56 22.05
C GLY A 339 -11.72 -4.71 22.46
N PRO A 340 -11.45 -4.86 23.76
CA PRO A 340 -10.46 -5.82 24.26
C PRO A 340 -10.88 -7.28 24.04
N VAL A 341 -9.91 -8.10 23.60
CA VAL A 341 -10.06 -9.55 23.46
C VAL A 341 -10.49 -10.19 24.77
N GLY A 342 -11.58 -10.96 24.75
CA GLY A 342 -12.17 -11.59 25.94
C GLY A 342 -13.28 -10.80 26.65
N HIS A 343 -13.45 -9.50 26.34
CA HIS A 343 -14.49 -8.65 26.93
C HIS A 343 -15.26 -7.89 25.85
N HIS A 344 -15.78 -8.62 24.87
CA HIS A 344 -16.51 -8.06 23.74
C HIS A 344 -18.01 -7.98 23.99
N ALA A 345 -18.64 -6.91 23.50
CA ALA A 345 -20.08 -6.81 23.26
C ALA A 345 -20.41 -7.08 21.76
N ALA A 346 -19.53 -7.78 21.04
CA ALA A 346 -19.59 -7.97 19.59
C ALA A 346 -20.23 -9.31 19.20
N ALA A 347 -21.53 -9.45 19.50
CA ALA A 347 -22.28 -10.68 19.24
C ALA A 347 -22.24 -11.13 17.75
N SER A 348 -22.01 -10.20 16.82
CA SER A 348 -22.05 -10.42 15.37
C SER A 348 -20.72 -10.77 14.71
N ALA A 349 -19.58 -10.73 15.42
CA ALA A 349 -18.29 -10.98 14.79
C ALA A 349 -18.15 -12.45 14.38
N GLU A 350 -18.06 -12.72 13.07
CA GLU A 350 -17.99 -14.05 12.47
C GLU A 350 -16.55 -14.50 12.19
N VAL A 351 -15.68 -13.52 11.96
CA VAL A 351 -14.26 -13.72 11.66
C VAL A 351 -13.41 -12.86 12.58
N ALA A 352 -12.32 -13.42 13.12
CA ALA A 352 -11.27 -12.64 13.75
C ALA A 352 -10.00 -12.65 12.87
N LEU A 353 -9.47 -11.49 12.54
CA LEU A 353 -8.20 -11.30 11.84
C LEU A 353 -7.16 -10.78 12.82
N ILE A 354 -6.14 -11.59 13.13
CA ILE A 354 -4.92 -11.14 13.77
C ILE A 354 -3.95 -10.72 12.65
N VAL A 355 -3.74 -9.41 12.48
CA VAL A 355 -2.93 -8.82 11.41
C VAL A 355 -1.56 -8.37 11.95
N GLN A 356 -0.54 -9.16 11.63
CA GLN A 356 0.82 -9.02 12.11
C GLN A 356 1.66 -8.10 11.22
N HIS A 357 2.24 -7.06 11.82
CA HIS A 357 3.11 -6.10 11.13
C HIS A 357 4.45 -6.70 10.66
N GLY A 358 5.07 -6.00 9.72
CA GLY A 358 6.42 -6.26 9.20
C GLY A 358 7.53 -5.69 10.09
N SER A 359 8.74 -5.59 9.53
CA SER A 359 9.94 -5.08 10.24
C SER A 359 9.80 -3.62 10.69
N GLY A 360 8.91 -2.85 10.06
CA GLY A 360 8.62 -1.46 10.41
C GLY A 360 7.94 -1.26 11.78
N ARG A 361 7.43 -2.32 12.42
CA ARG A 361 6.72 -2.27 13.73
C ARG A 361 5.55 -1.28 13.77
N ASN A 362 4.95 -1.02 12.61
CA ASN A 362 3.78 -0.16 12.39
C ASN A 362 2.48 -0.96 12.51
N ALA A 363 2.21 -1.49 13.71
CA ALA A 363 1.01 -2.30 13.98
C ALA A 363 -0.31 -1.55 13.70
N ASP A 364 -0.29 -0.23 13.80
CA ASP A 364 -1.38 0.68 13.46
C ASP A 364 -1.70 0.71 11.97
N ASP A 365 -0.69 0.78 11.10
CA ASP A 365 -0.91 0.71 9.64
C ASP A 365 -1.48 -0.65 9.22
N TYR A 366 -0.99 -1.72 9.85
CA TYR A 366 -1.48 -3.08 9.63
C TYR A 366 -2.90 -3.27 10.16
N PHE A 367 -3.23 -2.69 11.32
CA PHE A 367 -4.59 -2.63 11.85
C PHE A 367 -5.54 -1.96 10.85
N CYS A 368 -5.17 -0.77 10.34
CA CYS A 368 -6.01 -0.02 9.42
C CYS A 368 -6.23 -0.77 8.10
N SER A 369 -5.17 -1.32 7.51
CA SER A 369 -5.28 -2.11 6.27
C SER A 369 -6.10 -3.39 6.45
N GLY A 370 -6.00 -4.04 7.63
CA GLY A 370 -6.83 -5.21 7.98
C GLY A 370 -8.31 -4.87 8.17
N VAL A 371 -8.64 -3.75 8.83
CA VAL A 371 -10.02 -3.26 8.96
C VAL A 371 -10.62 -2.93 7.60
N GLN A 372 -9.85 -2.25 6.74
CA GLN A 372 -10.29 -1.93 5.38
C GLN A 372 -10.50 -3.19 4.54
N ALA A 373 -9.60 -4.17 4.61
CA ALA A 373 -9.75 -5.44 3.91
C ALA A 373 -11.01 -6.19 4.38
N ALA A 374 -11.30 -6.19 5.69
CA ALA A 374 -12.54 -6.77 6.20
C ALA A 374 -13.80 -6.06 5.67
N ALA A 375 -13.76 -4.73 5.56
CA ALA A 375 -14.85 -3.95 4.96
C ALA A 375 -15.05 -4.30 3.48
N MET A 376 -13.96 -4.40 2.70
CA MET A 376 -14.00 -4.81 1.29
C MET A 376 -14.51 -6.25 1.09
N ALA A 377 -14.30 -7.12 2.08
CA ALA A 377 -14.86 -8.46 2.10
C ALA A 377 -16.36 -8.50 2.47
N GLY A 378 -17.01 -7.36 2.72
CA GLY A 378 -18.41 -7.29 3.15
C GLY A 378 -18.62 -7.61 4.63
N LEU A 379 -17.55 -7.60 5.44
CA LEU A 379 -17.57 -7.87 6.88
C LEU A 379 -17.45 -6.59 7.74
N GLY A 380 -17.84 -5.44 7.17
CA GLY A 380 -18.00 -4.19 7.91
C GLY A 380 -19.08 -4.26 8.99
N GLY A 381 -19.24 -3.18 9.76
CA GLY A 381 -20.31 -3.08 10.77
C GLY A 381 -20.17 -4.04 11.95
N GLY A 382 -18.94 -4.46 12.30
CA GLY A 382 -18.68 -5.34 13.44
C GLY A 382 -18.83 -6.84 13.17
N ARG A 383 -18.90 -7.26 11.91
CA ARG A 383 -18.88 -8.69 11.51
C ARG A 383 -17.46 -9.28 11.44
N ALA A 384 -16.43 -8.46 11.45
CA ALA A 384 -15.04 -8.87 11.61
C ALA A 384 -14.39 -8.17 12.81
N LEU A 385 -13.78 -8.97 13.69
CA LEU A 385 -12.87 -8.51 14.73
C LEU A 385 -11.45 -8.45 14.14
N VAL A 386 -10.82 -7.29 14.12
CA VAL A 386 -9.43 -7.13 13.68
C VAL A 386 -8.57 -6.82 14.90
N LEU A 387 -7.53 -7.61 15.11
CA LEU A 387 -6.55 -7.47 16.17
C LEU A 387 -5.18 -7.23 15.52
N ALA A 388 -4.45 -6.20 15.92
CA ALA A 388 -3.07 -6.00 15.45
C ALA A 388 -2.09 -6.01 16.62
N PRO A 389 -1.33 -7.11 16.81
CA PRO A 389 -0.30 -7.22 17.83
C PRO A 389 0.76 -6.12 17.66
N ARG A 390 1.16 -5.45 18.74
CA ARG A 390 2.19 -4.39 18.70
C ARG A 390 3.47 -4.86 19.37
N PHE A 391 4.35 -5.53 18.61
CA PHE A 391 5.66 -5.94 19.11
C PHE A 391 6.58 -4.72 19.22
N MET A 392 6.92 -4.35 20.44
CA MET A 392 7.72 -3.16 20.75
C MET A 392 9.20 -3.51 20.97
N GLU A 393 10.06 -2.56 20.63
CA GLU A 393 11.49 -2.52 20.96
C GLU A 393 11.81 -1.33 21.88
N PRO A 394 13.00 -1.24 22.52
CA PRO A 394 13.33 -0.14 23.41
C PRO A 394 13.14 1.25 22.79
N ALA A 395 13.42 1.38 21.48
CA ALA A 395 13.22 2.60 20.72
C ALA A 395 11.75 3.06 20.67
N ASP A 396 10.80 2.16 20.90
CA ASP A 396 9.37 2.44 20.89
C ASP A 396 8.85 2.88 22.28
N GLY A 397 9.72 2.96 23.30
CA GLY A 397 9.41 3.42 24.65
C GLY A 397 8.41 2.56 25.42
N PRO A 398 8.61 1.22 25.54
CA PRO A 398 7.69 0.35 26.24
C PRO A 398 7.60 0.72 27.73
N PRO A 399 6.38 0.87 28.30
CA PRO A 399 6.21 1.05 29.74
C PRO A 399 6.77 -0.13 30.55
N PRO A 400 7.11 0.06 31.85
CA PRO A 400 7.71 -1.00 32.68
C PRO A 400 6.92 -2.32 32.75
N SER A 401 5.59 -2.26 32.66
CA SER A 401 4.71 -3.44 32.71
C SER A 401 4.42 -4.06 31.34
N VAL A 402 5.02 -3.55 30.27
CA VAL A 402 4.80 -4.01 28.89
C VAL A 402 6.00 -4.83 28.42
N VAL A 403 5.73 -6.00 27.86
CA VAL A 403 6.77 -6.83 27.23
C VAL A 403 7.34 -6.14 25.99
N TRP A 404 8.64 -6.31 25.79
CA TRP A 404 9.35 -5.81 24.62
C TRP A 404 10.47 -6.77 24.20
N TRP A 405 11.01 -6.51 23.00
CA TRP A 405 12.06 -7.28 22.35
C TRP A 405 13.23 -6.37 22.03
N ASN A 406 14.47 -6.77 22.27
CA ASN A 406 15.62 -5.89 22.04
C ASN A 406 15.99 -5.72 20.54
N GLY A 407 15.23 -6.36 19.64
CA GLY A 407 15.41 -6.31 18.19
C GLY A 407 16.64 -7.06 17.65
N THR A 408 17.51 -7.54 18.54
CA THR A 408 18.81 -8.10 18.18
C THR A 408 18.64 -9.52 17.66
N PHE A 409 19.28 -9.80 16.53
CA PHE A 409 19.35 -11.15 15.99
C PHE A 409 20.64 -11.84 16.49
N PRO A 410 20.58 -13.09 16.97
CA PRO A 410 19.38 -13.91 17.17
C PRO A 410 18.70 -13.68 18.54
N GLU A 411 19.37 -13.01 19.49
CA GLU A 411 18.91 -12.83 20.88
C GLU A 411 17.99 -11.62 21.03
N GLY A 412 16.67 -11.84 21.09
CA GLY A 412 15.69 -10.75 21.27
C GLY A 412 14.98 -10.31 19.98
N CYS A 413 15.12 -11.10 18.91
CA CYS A 413 14.37 -10.98 17.67
C CYS A 413 12.92 -11.47 17.84
N TRP A 414 11.94 -10.54 17.79
CA TRP A 414 10.52 -10.90 17.87
C TRP A 414 10.06 -11.79 16.71
N ARG A 415 10.57 -11.57 15.49
CA ARG A 415 10.25 -12.44 14.33
C ARG A 415 10.83 -13.87 14.44
N CYS A 416 11.73 -14.08 15.39
CA CYS A 416 12.42 -15.35 15.65
C CYS A 416 11.91 -16.06 16.91
N GLY A 417 10.94 -15.52 17.64
CA GLY A 417 10.43 -16.15 18.87
C GLY A 417 11.35 -16.06 20.08
N ARG A 418 12.39 -15.22 20.08
CA ARG A 418 13.41 -15.13 21.15
C ARG A 418 13.24 -13.85 21.96
N SER A 419 12.89 -13.99 23.23
CA SER A 419 12.93 -12.99 24.33
C SER A 419 12.50 -13.70 25.62
N THR A 420 12.45 -12.99 26.75
CA THR A 420 11.91 -13.49 28.03
C THR A 420 10.51 -14.07 27.86
N VAL A 421 9.68 -13.43 27.03
CA VAL A 421 8.45 -14.04 26.50
C VAL A 421 8.61 -14.23 25.01
N SER A 422 8.37 -15.46 24.54
CA SER A 422 8.38 -15.74 23.11
C SER A 422 7.24 -15.02 22.41
N SER A 423 7.51 -14.45 21.24
CA SER A 423 6.45 -13.88 20.40
C SER A 423 5.42 -14.91 19.95
N PHE A 424 5.81 -16.20 19.86
CA PHE A 424 4.88 -17.28 19.61
C PHE A 424 3.90 -17.49 20.77
N ALA A 425 4.36 -17.32 22.02
CA ALA A 425 3.50 -17.38 23.19
C ALA A 425 2.47 -16.25 23.22
N VAL A 426 2.82 -15.07 22.68
CA VAL A 426 1.88 -13.94 22.55
C VAL A 426 0.78 -14.26 21.54
N LEU A 427 1.15 -14.82 20.39
CA LEU A 427 0.17 -15.22 19.36
C LEU A 427 -0.72 -16.36 19.86
N ASP A 428 -0.17 -17.35 20.57
CA ASP A 428 -0.95 -18.39 21.24
C ASP A 428 -1.92 -17.78 22.28
N ALA A 429 -1.46 -16.82 23.10
CA ALA A 429 -2.33 -16.17 24.08
C ALA A 429 -3.49 -15.39 23.45
N LEU A 430 -3.31 -14.79 22.26
CA LEU A 430 -4.40 -14.15 21.51
C LEU A 430 -5.40 -15.18 20.98
N LEU A 431 -4.91 -16.32 20.46
CA LEU A 431 -5.77 -17.42 20.01
C LEU A 431 -6.56 -18.03 21.18
N ASP A 432 -5.92 -18.26 22.31
CA ASP A 432 -6.55 -18.76 23.53
C ASP A 432 -7.59 -17.78 24.06
N ALA A 433 -7.32 -16.48 24.05
CA ALA A 433 -8.28 -15.46 24.45
C ALA A 433 -9.52 -15.42 23.53
N LEU A 434 -9.35 -15.61 22.22
CA LEU A 434 -10.47 -15.78 21.28
C LEU A 434 -11.25 -17.07 21.57
N GLY A 435 -10.55 -18.17 21.90
CA GLY A 435 -11.16 -19.45 22.28
C GLY A 435 -12.01 -19.34 23.54
N ALA A 436 -11.47 -18.67 24.56
CA ALA A 436 -12.18 -18.37 25.80
C ALA A 436 -13.40 -17.46 25.54
N ALA A 437 -13.25 -16.40 24.74
CA ALA A 437 -14.35 -15.51 24.37
C ALA A 437 -15.47 -16.22 23.61
N LYS A 438 -15.13 -17.16 22.73
CA LYS A 438 -16.11 -18.00 22.03
C LYS A 438 -16.83 -18.94 23.01
N THR A 439 -16.09 -19.57 23.91
CA THR A 439 -16.63 -20.54 24.88
C THR A 439 -17.52 -19.88 25.93
N SER A 440 -17.18 -18.68 26.38
CA SER A 440 -17.95 -17.91 27.36
C SER A 440 -19.19 -17.23 26.75
N GLY A 441 -19.35 -17.24 25.42
CA GLY A 441 -20.45 -16.58 24.73
C GLY A 441 -20.23 -15.10 24.44
N ALA A 442 -19.04 -14.55 24.68
CA ALA A 442 -18.70 -13.16 24.32
C ALA A 442 -18.51 -12.95 22.81
N LEU A 443 -18.09 -13.99 22.07
CA LEU A 443 -18.02 -14.02 20.60
C LEU A 443 -18.81 -15.22 20.04
N PRO A 444 -20.14 -15.24 20.21
CA PRO A 444 -20.96 -16.42 19.92
C PRO A 444 -21.00 -16.75 18.42
N SER A 445 -20.85 -15.75 17.54
CA SER A 445 -20.86 -15.92 16.08
C SER A 445 -19.50 -16.26 15.48
N LEU A 446 -18.40 -16.21 16.26
CA LEU A 446 -17.05 -16.43 15.73
C LEU A 446 -16.91 -17.86 15.21
N ARG A 447 -16.55 -18.00 13.93
CA ARG A 447 -16.37 -19.30 13.25
C ARG A 447 -14.97 -19.49 12.71
N ARG A 448 -14.28 -18.40 12.37
CA ARG A 448 -12.98 -18.41 11.69
C ARG A 448 -12.02 -17.42 12.35
N VAL A 449 -10.78 -17.82 12.54
CA VAL A 449 -9.68 -16.97 13.00
C VAL A 449 -8.56 -17.06 11.99
N VAL A 450 -8.03 -15.91 11.59
CA VAL A 450 -6.96 -15.81 10.62
C VAL A 450 -5.81 -15.07 11.26
N LEU A 451 -4.64 -15.69 11.27
CA LEU A 451 -3.39 -15.03 11.62
C LEU A 451 -2.65 -14.71 10.33
N ALA A 452 -2.70 -13.44 9.90
CA ALA A 452 -2.07 -12.98 8.66
C ALA A 452 -0.88 -12.09 8.98
N GLY A 453 0.25 -12.25 8.28
CA GLY A 453 1.42 -11.40 8.45
C GLY A 453 2.14 -11.14 7.15
N HIS A 454 2.63 -9.91 6.95
CA HIS A 454 3.39 -9.52 5.75
C HIS A 454 4.85 -9.20 6.09
N SER A 455 5.79 -9.55 5.20
CA SER A 455 7.23 -9.31 5.38
C SER A 455 7.78 -10.05 6.61
N SER A 456 8.44 -9.39 7.56
CA SER A 456 8.79 -9.99 8.86
C SER A 456 7.57 -10.51 9.64
N GLY A 457 6.37 -9.99 9.37
CA GLY A 457 5.13 -10.55 9.87
C GLY A 457 4.84 -11.93 9.27
N GLY A 458 5.11 -12.13 7.98
CA GLY A 458 4.98 -13.44 7.34
C GLY A 458 6.00 -14.44 7.88
N GLN A 459 7.20 -13.96 8.24
CA GLN A 459 8.24 -14.77 8.89
C GLN A 459 7.77 -15.35 10.23
N ILE A 460 7.23 -14.52 11.12
CA ILE A 460 6.73 -14.97 12.43
C ILE A 460 5.51 -15.87 12.27
N VAL A 461 4.58 -15.55 11.36
CA VAL A 461 3.37 -16.36 11.14
C VAL A 461 3.73 -17.76 10.64
N GLN A 462 4.68 -17.89 9.71
CA GLN A 462 5.13 -19.19 9.24
C GLN A 462 5.81 -20.00 10.34
N ARG A 463 6.66 -19.38 11.16
CA ARG A 463 7.36 -20.07 12.27
C ARG A 463 6.43 -20.40 13.44
N HIS A 464 5.46 -19.53 13.71
CA HIS A 464 4.39 -19.76 14.69
C HIS A 464 3.53 -20.94 14.26
N ALA A 465 3.17 -21.06 12.99
CA ALA A 465 2.43 -22.23 12.51
C ALA A 465 3.18 -23.54 12.80
N ILE A 466 4.51 -23.57 12.74
CA ILE A 466 5.31 -24.76 13.09
C ILE A 466 5.20 -25.09 14.59
N PHE A 467 5.38 -24.09 15.46
CA PHE A 467 5.61 -24.32 16.89
C PHE A 467 4.45 -23.92 17.83
N SER A 468 3.35 -23.40 17.30
CA SER A 468 2.18 -23.03 18.10
C SER A 468 1.72 -24.20 18.94
N ARG A 469 1.46 -23.93 20.23
CA ARG A 469 0.97 -24.92 21.20
C ARG A 469 -0.55 -25.08 21.12
N VAL A 470 -1.23 -24.16 20.44
CA VAL A 470 -2.66 -24.20 20.16
C VAL A 470 -2.91 -25.33 19.16
N PRO A 471 -3.59 -26.43 19.54
CA PRO A 471 -3.78 -27.57 18.65
C PRO A 471 -4.62 -27.15 17.43
N PRO A 472 -4.37 -27.71 16.22
CA PRO A 472 -5.16 -27.39 15.03
C PRO A 472 -6.62 -27.83 15.19
N ARG A 473 -6.87 -28.93 15.92
CA ARG A 473 -8.20 -29.44 16.29
C ARG A 473 -8.14 -30.24 17.61
N PRO A 474 -9.26 -30.31 18.36
CA PRO A 474 -10.48 -29.52 18.18
C PRO A 474 -10.27 -28.09 18.70
N GLN A 475 -10.78 -27.10 17.95
CA GLN A 475 -10.89 -25.71 18.36
C GLN A 475 -12.35 -25.28 18.16
N PRO A 476 -12.87 -24.31 18.92
CA PRO A 476 -14.26 -23.85 18.76
C PRO A 476 -14.46 -23.00 17.49
N PHE A 477 -13.39 -22.77 16.72
CA PHE A 477 -13.36 -22.11 15.41
C PHE A 477 -12.26 -22.72 14.52
N ALA A 478 -12.35 -22.49 13.21
CA ALA A 478 -11.27 -22.83 12.28
C ALA A 478 -10.14 -21.78 12.36
N VAL A 479 -8.88 -22.23 12.31
CA VAL A 479 -7.69 -21.35 12.33
C VAL A 479 -6.93 -21.47 11.02
N ARG A 480 -6.68 -20.34 10.35
CA ARG A 480 -5.83 -20.23 9.17
C ARG A 480 -4.65 -19.31 9.41
N HIS A 481 -3.48 -19.68 8.89
CA HIS A 481 -2.29 -18.84 8.88
C HIS A 481 -2.07 -18.32 7.46
N VAL A 482 -1.83 -17.02 7.29
CA VAL A 482 -1.53 -16.40 6.00
C VAL A 482 -0.16 -15.73 6.08
N ALA A 483 0.86 -16.37 5.52
CA ALA A 483 2.22 -15.86 5.49
C ALA A 483 2.47 -15.14 4.16
N ALA A 484 2.49 -13.81 4.19
CA ALA A 484 2.63 -12.96 3.00
C ALA A 484 4.04 -12.40 2.83
N ASN A 485 4.63 -12.59 1.65
CA ASN A 485 5.97 -12.11 1.29
C ASN A 485 7.06 -12.25 2.39
N PRO A 486 7.24 -13.38 3.09
CA PRO A 486 8.36 -13.56 4.02
C PRO A 486 9.71 -13.39 3.32
N SER A 487 10.65 -12.73 3.99
CA SER A 487 12.05 -12.69 3.56
C SER A 487 12.80 -13.99 3.87
N SER A 488 12.31 -14.81 4.79
CA SER A 488 12.96 -16.05 5.21
C SER A 488 11.93 -17.03 5.79
N TYR A 489 12.22 -18.32 5.65
CA TYR A 489 11.38 -19.42 6.11
C TYR A 489 12.21 -20.37 6.97
N ALA A 490 11.60 -21.02 7.96
CA ALA A 490 12.24 -22.12 8.66
C ALA A 490 12.02 -23.44 7.90
N TYR A 491 13.10 -24.00 7.36
CA TYR A 491 13.14 -25.27 6.62
C TYR A 491 13.24 -26.46 7.59
N PHE A 492 12.61 -27.59 7.25
CA PHE A 492 12.51 -28.75 8.17
C PHE A 492 13.77 -29.60 8.25
N GLY A 493 14.68 -29.41 7.29
CA GLY A 493 15.94 -30.13 7.18
C GLY A 493 16.93 -29.40 6.28
N PRO A 494 18.15 -29.94 6.15
CA PRO A 494 19.26 -29.30 5.46
C PRO A 494 19.09 -29.23 3.94
N GLU A 495 18.12 -29.93 3.37
CA GLU A 495 17.84 -29.91 1.94
C GLU A 495 17.18 -28.59 1.52
N ARG A 496 17.46 -28.16 0.29
CA ARG A 496 16.77 -27.06 -0.39
C ARG A 496 16.18 -27.58 -1.70
N TRP A 497 15.04 -27.06 -2.12
CA TRP A 497 14.49 -27.38 -3.45
C TRP A 497 15.38 -26.78 -4.54
N ARG A 498 16.10 -27.62 -5.28
CA ARG A 498 17.01 -27.20 -6.36
C ARG A 498 16.94 -28.19 -7.52
N GLY A 499 16.78 -27.68 -8.75
CA GLY A 499 16.72 -28.52 -9.94
C GLY A 499 15.56 -29.52 -9.94
N GLY A 500 14.40 -29.14 -9.37
CA GLY A 500 13.21 -29.99 -9.36
C GLY A 500 13.21 -31.13 -8.33
N ARG A 501 14.15 -31.13 -7.37
CA ARG A 501 14.22 -32.11 -6.29
C ARG A 501 14.72 -31.48 -4.98
N LEU A 502 14.47 -32.18 -3.87
CA LEU A 502 15.18 -31.91 -2.61
C LEU A 502 16.62 -32.39 -2.71
N ALA A 503 17.56 -31.51 -2.39
CA ALA A 503 18.99 -31.85 -2.33
C ALA A 503 19.71 -30.95 -1.32
N LEU A 504 20.80 -31.45 -0.75
CA LEU A 504 21.71 -30.62 0.02
C LEU A 504 22.31 -29.52 -0.88
N PRO A 505 22.53 -28.30 -0.36
CA PRO A 505 23.40 -27.34 -1.02
C PRO A 505 24.78 -27.94 -1.30
N ASP A 506 25.42 -27.49 -2.38
CA ASP A 506 26.75 -27.96 -2.75
C ASP A 506 27.75 -27.77 -1.59
N ALA A 507 28.80 -28.58 -1.57
CA ALA A 507 29.77 -28.59 -0.47
C ALA A 507 30.37 -27.19 -0.23
N ALA A 508 30.66 -26.45 -1.30
CA ALA A 508 31.19 -25.09 -1.20
C ALA A 508 30.18 -24.12 -0.55
N ALA A 509 28.89 -24.20 -0.90
CA ALA A 509 27.83 -23.42 -0.27
C ALA A 509 27.67 -23.74 1.22
N ARG A 510 27.72 -25.03 1.60
CA ARG A 510 27.64 -25.45 3.01
C ARG A 510 28.85 -24.98 3.84
N VAL A 511 30.04 -24.95 3.23
CA VAL A 511 31.24 -24.37 3.87
C VAL A 511 31.13 -22.85 4.01
N ARG A 512 30.60 -22.14 2.99
CA ARG A 512 30.41 -20.68 3.05
C ARG A 512 29.31 -20.25 4.02
N CYS A 513 28.24 -21.04 4.14
CA CYS A 513 27.08 -20.73 4.97
C CYS A 513 26.86 -21.85 6.01
N PRO A 514 27.73 -22.03 7.02
CA PRO A 514 27.64 -23.16 7.95
C PRO A 514 26.37 -23.17 8.80
N ASP A 515 25.79 -22.00 9.07
CA ASP A 515 24.58 -21.83 9.88
C ASP A 515 23.26 -21.84 9.06
N TYR A 516 23.29 -22.22 7.78
CA TYR A 516 22.10 -22.12 6.90
C TYR A 516 20.91 -22.98 7.31
N ASP A 517 21.14 -23.96 8.19
CA ASP A 517 20.09 -24.83 8.75
C ASP A 517 19.84 -24.59 10.25
N SER A 518 20.52 -23.59 10.83
CA SER A 518 20.25 -23.09 12.17
C SER A 518 18.96 -22.27 12.21
N TRP A 519 18.38 -22.11 13.41
CA TRP A 519 17.16 -21.34 13.61
C TRP A 519 17.23 -19.95 12.96
N HIS A 520 16.07 -19.53 12.45
CA HIS A 520 15.84 -18.51 11.42
C HIS A 520 15.71 -19.10 10.02
N TRP A 521 16.55 -20.06 9.64
CA TRP A 521 16.53 -20.68 8.29
C TRP A 521 16.20 -22.17 8.31
N GLY A 522 16.49 -22.86 9.40
CA GLY A 522 16.22 -24.28 9.57
C GLY A 522 15.91 -24.65 11.02
N LEU A 523 15.78 -25.95 11.28
CA LEU A 523 15.41 -26.50 12.59
C LEU A 523 16.55 -27.28 13.25
N ALA A 524 17.75 -27.33 12.67
CA ALA A 524 18.83 -28.18 13.14
C ALA A 524 19.44 -27.74 14.47
N SER A 525 19.50 -26.42 14.73
CA SER A 525 20.11 -25.89 15.96
C SER A 525 19.60 -24.50 16.33
N ARG A 526 19.98 -24.00 17.52
CA ARG A 526 19.68 -22.65 18.05
C ARG A 526 18.17 -22.30 18.13
N LEU A 527 17.32 -23.32 18.28
CA LEU A 527 15.88 -23.12 18.48
C LEU A 527 15.61 -22.19 19.68
N PRO A 528 14.60 -21.30 19.61
CA PRO A 528 14.18 -20.48 20.73
C PRO A 528 13.70 -21.39 21.87
N PRO A 529 13.84 -20.99 23.15
CA PRO A 529 13.38 -21.81 24.28
C PRO A 529 11.93 -22.31 24.12
N PHE A 530 11.04 -21.50 23.54
CA PHE A 530 9.65 -21.88 23.26
C PHE A 530 9.54 -23.07 22.30
N ALA A 531 10.32 -23.08 21.22
CA ALA A 531 10.35 -24.16 20.24
C ALA A 531 11.13 -25.38 20.73
N ALA A 532 12.26 -25.16 21.42
CA ALA A 532 13.07 -26.23 22.00
C ALA A 532 12.31 -27.01 23.10
N SER A 533 11.38 -26.35 23.80
CA SER A 533 10.52 -26.96 24.83
C SER A 533 9.19 -27.51 24.29
N THR A 534 9.04 -27.66 22.97
CA THR A 534 7.80 -28.20 22.39
C THR A 534 7.56 -29.63 22.87
N PRO A 535 6.39 -29.94 23.45
CA PRO A 535 6.05 -31.31 23.83
C PRO A 535 6.15 -32.27 22.64
N GLY A 536 6.86 -33.40 22.82
CA GLY A 536 7.12 -34.35 21.73
C GLY A 536 8.22 -33.92 20.73
N GLY A 537 8.84 -32.75 20.93
CA GLY A 537 9.95 -32.25 20.13
C GLY A 537 9.55 -31.78 18.72
N THR A 538 10.56 -31.50 17.89
CA THR A 538 10.38 -30.94 16.54
C THR A 538 9.51 -31.81 15.63
N ASN A 539 9.61 -33.14 15.71
CA ASN A 539 8.81 -34.03 14.87
C ASN A 539 7.31 -33.95 15.20
N ALA A 540 6.95 -33.84 16.48
CA ALA A 540 5.56 -33.61 16.88
C ALA A 540 5.05 -32.24 16.38
N ALA A 541 5.89 -31.21 16.45
CA ALA A 541 5.59 -29.89 15.90
C ALA A 541 5.29 -29.94 14.39
N LEU A 542 6.13 -30.65 13.62
CA LEU A 542 5.95 -30.81 12.17
C LEU A 542 4.68 -31.61 11.80
N ALA A 543 4.32 -32.62 12.60
CA ALA A 543 3.07 -33.37 12.40
C ALA A 543 1.84 -32.46 12.60
N LEU A 544 1.86 -31.60 13.63
CA LEU A 544 0.81 -30.61 13.84
C LEU A 544 0.77 -29.56 12.73
N PHE A 545 1.95 -29.09 12.30
CA PHE A 545 2.09 -28.12 11.21
C PHE A 545 1.47 -28.62 9.90
N ALA A 546 1.69 -29.89 9.55
CA ALA A 546 1.08 -30.49 8.36
C ALA A 546 -0.45 -30.49 8.40
N ALA A 547 -1.04 -30.59 9.60
CA ALA A 547 -2.49 -30.59 9.80
C ALA A 547 -3.11 -29.18 9.90
N ARG A 548 -2.30 -28.11 9.94
CA ARG A 548 -2.77 -26.72 9.99
C ARG A 548 -3.15 -26.22 8.59
N ASP A 549 -4.10 -25.29 8.56
CA ASP A 549 -4.39 -24.51 7.35
C ASP A 549 -3.40 -23.34 7.26
N VAL A 550 -2.55 -23.36 6.24
CA VAL A 550 -1.55 -22.33 5.96
C VAL A 550 -1.65 -21.93 4.49
N VAL A 551 -1.66 -20.63 4.24
CA VAL A 551 -1.63 -20.02 2.90
C VAL A 551 -0.36 -19.19 2.77
N TYR A 552 0.44 -19.48 1.76
CA TYR A 552 1.58 -18.66 1.35
C TYR A 552 1.13 -17.66 0.30
N LEU A 553 0.98 -16.39 0.67
CA LEU A 553 0.50 -15.34 -0.21
C LEU A 553 1.69 -14.54 -0.77
N GLN A 554 1.95 -14.60 -2.07
CA GLN A 554 3.16 -14.00 -2.67
C GLN A 554 2.81 -12.93 -3.70
N GLY A 555 3.40 -11.74 -3.58
CA GLY A 555 3.29 -10.72 -4.62
C GLY A 555 4.08 -11.12 -5.87
N ARG A 556 3.43 -11.16 -7.05
CA ARG A 556 4.11 -11.55 -8.32
C ARG A 556 5.23 -10.59 -8.74
N ASN A 557 5.21 -9.35 -8.23
CA ASN A 557 6.23 -8.34 -8.49
C ASN A 557 7.20 -8.15 -7.30
N ASP A 558 7.14 -9.00 -6.26
CA ASP A 558 8.12 -8.97 -5.15
C ASP A 558 9.40 -9.72 -5.56
N THR A 559 10.04 -9.18 -6.59
CA THR A 559 11.18 -9.75 -7.32
C THR A 559 12.45 -8.93 -7.17
N CYS A 560 12.48 -7.98 -6.23
CA CYS A 560 13.67 -7.18 -5.97
C CYS A 560 14.76 -8.10 -5.40
N ASP A 561 15.92 -8.16 -6.06
CA ASP A 561 17.00 -9.12 -5.82
C ASP A 561 18.28 -8.47 -5.26
N CYS A 562 18.17 -7.24 -4.78
CA CYS A 562 19.28 -6.46 -4.27
C CYS A 562 18.94 -5.82 -2.91
N ASN A 563 19.98 -5.50 -2.13
CA ASN A 563 19.84 -4.76 -0.88
C ASN A 563 19.98 -3.24 -1.15
N PRO A 564 19.14 -2.34 -0.60
CA PRO A 564 19.25 -0.90 -0.79
C PRO A 564 20.57 -0.31 -0.27
N THR A 565 21.32 -1.02 0.57
CA THR A 565 22.65 -0.59 1.01
C THR A 565 23.74 -0.84 -0.05
N THR A 566 23.46 -1.63 -1.09
CA THR A 566 24.35 -1.80 -2.25
C THR A 566 24.05 -0.73 -3.30
N ALA A 567 25.05 0.10 -3.61
CA ALA A 567 24.99 1.03 -4.72
C ALA A 567 24.62 0.28 -6.02
N GLY A 568 23.61 0.77 -6.76
CA GLY A 568 23.14 0.17 -8.01
C GLY A 568 21.86 -0.68 -7.92
N CYS A 569 21.21 -0.76 -6.76
CA CYS A 569 19.94 -1.48 -6.63
C CYS A 569 18.79 -0.73 -7.35
N GLY A 570 18.25 -1.31 -8.44
CA GLY A 570 17.21 -0.70 -9.29
C GLY A 570 15.78 -0.79 -8.75
N CYS A 571 15.60 -1.23 -7.50
CA CYS A 571 14.29 -1.42 -6.87
C CYS A 571 14.35 -1.13 -5.36
N LEU A 572 13.18 -0.81 -4.77
CA LEU A 572 13.05 -0.71 -3.32
C LEU A 572 12.94 -2.12 -2.74
N SER A 573 13.98 -2.62 -2.06
CA SER A 573 13.94 -3.99 -1.52
C SER A 573 13.14 -4.16 -0.24
N HIS A 574 12.74 -3.04 0.39
CA HIS A 574 12.02 -3.03 1.66
C HIS A 574 12.68 -3.92 2.73
N GLY A 575 14.01 -3.86 2.82
CA GLY A 575 14.79 -4.64 3.79
C GLY A 575 14.79 -6.14 3.49
N LEU A 576 14.99 -6.52 2.21
CA LEU A 576 15.28 -7.91 1.85
C LEU A 576 16.49 -8.40 2.63
N GLU A 577 16.35 -9.53 3.32
CA GLU A 577 17.45 -10.18 4.04
C GLU A 577 18.38 -10.85 3.01
N THR A 578 19.68 -10.54 3.01
CA THR A 578 20.66 -10.99 2.01
C THR A 578 21.90 -11.63 2.64
N THR A 579 21.76 -12.27 3.81
CA THR A 579 22.87 -13.03 4.39
C THR A 579 23.17 -14.27 3.54
N CYS A 580 24.34 -14.90 3.76
CA CYS A 580 24.73 -16.14 3.06
C CYS A 580 23.62 -17.20 3.09
N ALA A 581 23.00 -17.40 4.25
CA ALA A 581 21.92 -18.37 4.43
C ALA A 581 20.60 -17.93 3.76
N ASP A 582 20.32 -16.63 3.69
CA ASP A 582 19.15 -16.09 2.97
C ASP A 582 19.19 -16.42 1.48
N GLU A 583 20.36 -16.26 0.86
CA GLU A 583 20.56 -16.51 -0.56
C GLU A 583 20.42 -18.00 -0.93
N LEU A 584 20.59 -18.91 0.02
CA LEU A 584 20.33 -20.34 -0.19
C LEU A 584 18.85 -20.68 -0.30
N MET A 585 17.95 -19.79 0.12
CA MET A 585 16.51 -19.94 -0.09
C MET A 585 16.03 -19.34 -1.41
N GLY A 586 16.84 -18.53 -2.11
CA GLY A 586 16.49 -17.82 -3.33
C GLY A 586 16.84 -16.33 -3.29
N ARG A 587 16.89 -15.68 -4.46
CA ARG A 587 17.40 -14.31 -4.62
C ARG A 587 16.44 -13.21 -4.17
N PHE A 588 15.14 -13.49 -4.18
CA PHE A 588 14.07 -12.54 -3.85
C PHE A 588 12.87 -13.27 -3.24
N ARG A 589 11.96 -12.54 -2.58
CA ARG A 589 10.89 -13.12 -1.75
C ARG A 589 9.95 -14.05 -2.49
N LEU A 590 9.51 -13.68 -3.71
CA LEU A 590 8.68 -14.56 -4.53
C LEU A 590 9.37 -15.90 -4.83
N MET A 591 10.67 -15.87 -5.18
CA MET A 591 11.45 -17.10 -5.41
C MET A 591 11.57 -17.92 -4.12
N ARG A 592 11.87 -17.27 -2.99
CA ARG A 592 11.96 -17.94 -1.68
C ARG A 592 10.66 -18.63 -1.31
N GLY A 593 9.52 -17.97 -1.50
CA GLY A 593 8.20 -18.56 -1.32
C GLY A 593 8.00 -19.80 -2.18
N ARG A 594 8.16 -19.69 -3.50
CA ARG A 594 8.01 -20.81 -4.44
C ARG A 594 8.89 -22.01 -4.09
N LEU A 595 10.16 -21.76 -3.78
CA LEU A 595 11.12 -22.82 -3.44
C LEU A 595 10.78 -23.49 -2.10
N TYR A 596 10.39 -22.71 -1.10
CA TYR A 596 9.94 -23.24 0.18
C TYR A 596 8.67 -24.09 0.04
N TYR A 597 7.68 -23.63 -0.74
CA TYR A 597 6.44 -24.37 -0.97
C TYR A 597 6.68 -25.67 -1.75
N ALA A 598 7.56 -25.65 -2.76
CA ALA A 598 7.94 -26.88 -3.47
C ALA A 598 8.62 -27.89 -2.54
N GLN A 599 9.48 -27.41 -1.63
CA GLN A 599 10.07 -28.25 -0.59
C GLN A 599 9.03 -28.80 0.38
N LEU A 600 8.07 -27.99 0.82
CA LEU A 600 6.97 -28.41 1.68
C LEU A 600 6.20 -29.58 1.07
N GLN A 601 5.82 -29.48 -0.21
CA GLN A 601 5.12 -30.54 -0.92
C GLN A 601 5.96 -31.82 -1.00
N ALA A 602 7.25 -31.69 -1.33
CA ALA A 602 8.15 -32.83 -1.44
C ALA A 602 8.44 -33.52 -0.10
N HIS A 603 8.50 -32.76 1.00
CA HIS A 603 8.77 -33.30 2.33
C HIS A 603 7.60 -34.11 2.88
N PHE A 604 6.38 -33.57 2.81
CA PHE A 604 5.20 -34.26 3.34
C PHE A 604 4.60 -35.28 2.36
N ASN A 605 4.80 -35.09 1.05
CA ASN A 605 4.32 -35.97 -0.01
C ASN A 605 2.88 -36.46 0.21
N ALA A 606 1.98 -35.55 0.59
CA ALA A 606 0.62 -35.87 1.00
C ALA A 606 -0.39 -35.65 -0.14
N SER A 607 -1.52 -36.37 -0.08
CA SER A 607 -2.70 -36.16 -0.93
C SER A 607 -3.95 -36.04 -0.03
N PRO A 608 -4.65 -34.90 0.01
CA PRO A 608 -4.37 -33.66 -0.74
C PRO A 608 -3.06 -32.98 -0.30
N ALA A 609 -2.59 -32.04 -1.14
CA ALA A 609 -1.39 -31.24 -0.87
C ALA A 609 -1.46 -30.56 0.52
N VAL A 610 -0.31 -30.49 1.19
CA VAL A 610 -0.18 -29.78 2.47
C VAL A 610 -0.14 -28.28 2.20
N HIS A 611 -1.02 -27.51 2.83
CA HIS A 611 -1.09 -26.05 2.70
C HIS A 611 -1.41 -25.59 1.26
N SER A 612 -1.44 -24.28 1.04
CA SER A 612 -1.67 -23.71 -0.30
C SER A 612 -0.76 -22.50 -0.55
N MET A 613 -0.53 -22.20 -1.83
CA MET A 613 0.17 -20.99 -2.26
C MET A 613 -0.71 -20.22 -3.23
N VAL A 614 -0.80 -18.91 -3.03
CA VAL A 614 -1.54 -17.99 -3.90
C VAL A 614 -0.63 -16.83 -4.26
N GLU A 615 -0.57 -16.51 -5.55
CA GLU A 615 0.20 -15.38 -6.04
C GLU A 615 -0.70 -14.21 -6.43
N VAL A 616 -0.38 -13.01 -5.95
CA VAL A 616 -1.13 -11.79 -6.20
C VAL A 616 -0.55 -11.07 -7.42
N PRO A 617 -1.30 -10.92 -8.53
CA PRO A 617 -0.80 -10.25 -9.72
C PRO A 617 -0.54 -8.76 -9.46
N ASN A 618 0.50 -8.22 -10.12
CA ASN A 618 0.84 -6.78 -10.10
C ASN A 618 1.17 -6.18 -8.72
N VAL A 619 1.32 -6.98 -7.67
CA VAL A 619 1.67 -6.51 -6.33
C VAL A 619 3.13 -6.87 -5.99
N GLY A 620 3.86 -5.86 -5.51
CA GLY A 620 5.23 -5.99 -4.99
C GLY A 620 5.24 -6.33 -3.50
N HIS A 621 6.02 -5.58 -2.72
CA HIS A 621 6.20 -5.78 -1.28
C HIS A 621 5.37 -4.81 -0.42
N ASP A 622 4.04 -4.81 -0.60
CA ASP A 622 3.13 -3.88 0.07
C ASP A 622 1.97 -4.62 0.76
N HIS A 623 1.87 -4.48 2.09
CA HIS A 623 0.84 -5.19 2.85
C HIS A 623 -0.58 -4.76 2.49
N THR A 624 -0.81 -3.48 2.20
CA THR A 624 -2.14 -2.95 1.89
C THR A 624 -2.65 -3.55 0.59
N LEU A 625 -1.81 -3.53 -0.46
CA LEU A 625 -2.14 -4.13 -1.75
C LEU A 625 -2.31 -5.65 -1.65
N MET A 626 -1.51 -6.33 -0.83
CA MET A 626 -1.66 -7.76 -0.60
C MET A 626 -3.01 -8.10 0.05
N TRP A 627 -3.39 -7.41 1.13
CA TRP A 627 -4.64 -7.67 1.87
C TRP A 627 -5.91 -7.29 1.11
N GLN A 628 -5.86 -6.21 0.34
CA GLN A 628 -7.02 -5.66 -0.37
C GLN A 628 -7.19 -6.19 -1.80
N SER A 629 -6.21 -6.95 -2.31
CA SER A 629 -6.35 -7.69 -3.56
C SER A 629 -7.44 -8.76 -3.46
N THR A 630 -8.04 -9.13 -4.59
CA THR A 630 -9.01 -10.25 -4.65
C THR A 630 -8.46 -11.52 -4.02
N GLN A 631 -7.21 -11.89 -4.34
CA GLN A 631 -6.54 -13.07 -3.78
C GLN A 631 -6.32 -12.97 -2.26
N GLY A 632 -5.99 -11.77 -1.75
CA GLY A 632 -5.84 -11.53 -0.32
C GLY A 632 -7.17 -11.62 0.43
N LEU A 633 -8.22 -11.01 -0.12
CA LEU A 633 -9.58 -11.10 0.43
C LEU A 633 -10.08 -12.54 0.46
N ASP A 634 -9.79 -13.33 -0.58
CA ASP A 634 -10.18 -14.73 -0.63
C ASP A 634 -9.40 -15.57 0.38
N ALA A 635 -8.07 -15.39 0.45
CA ALA A 635 -7.21 -16.09 1.39
C ALA A 635 -7.57 -15.80 2.86
N ILE A 636 -7.96 -14.56 3.17
CA ILE A 636 -8.26 -14.11 4.54
C ILE A 636 -9.74 -14.32 4.89
N PHE A 637 -10.69 -13.95 4.04
CA PHE A 637 -12.10 -13.84 4.44
C PHE A 637 -13.07 -14.79 3.73
N ARG A 638 -12.73 -15.36 2.56
CA ARG A 638 -13.66 -16.17 1.73
C ARG A 638 -13.27 -17.64 1.60
N TRP A 639 -13.06 -18.30 2.73
CA TRP A 639 -12.70 -19.72 2.81
C TRP A 639 -13.55 -20.52 3.79
#